data_AF-A0A7Z6X727-F1
#
_entry.id   AF-A0A7Z6X727-F1
#
_cell.length_a   1.000
_cell.length_b   1.000
_cell.length_c   1.000
_cell.angle_alpha   90.00
_cell.angle_beta   90.00
_cell.angle_gamma   90.00
#
_symmetry.space_group_name_H-M   'P 1'
#
loop_
_entity.id
_entity.type
_entity.pdbx_description
1 polymer ?
#
loop_
_entity_poly.entity_id
_entity_poly.type
_entity_poly.pdbx_seq_one_letter_code
_entity_poly.pdbx_strand_id
1 'polypeptide(L)'
;MEIQQTHRKINRPIISLALVGALMGTELGANTPNDPIHSESRAFFMTVIIPAIVGGIATGTAVGTVSGLLSWGLKQAEQANKTPDKPDKVWRIQAGRGFNNFPHKQYDLYKSLLSSKIDGGWDWGNAARHYWVKDGQWNKLEVDMQDAVGTYNLSGLINFTGGDLDVNMQKATLRLGQFNGNSFTSYKDSADRTTRVNFDAKNILIDNFVEINNRVGSGAGRKASSTVLTLKSSEKITSRENAEISLYDGATLNLVSSSNQSVDLWGKVWMGRLQYVGAYLAPSYSTINTSKVKGEMNFRHLAVGDQNAAQAGIIASNKTNIGTLDLWQSAGLSIIAPPEGGYENKTKDTPQNNPKNDTQKTETEPTQVVDGPFAGGKDTVVNIFHLNTKADGTLKAGGFKASLSTNAAHLNIGEGGINLSNQASGRSLLVENLTGNITVEGTLRVNNQVGGAAIAGSSANFEFKAGEDTNNATATFNNDIHLGKAVNLRVDAHTANFNGNIYLGKSTNLRVNGHTAHFKNIDASKSDNGLNTSALDFSGVTDKVNINKLTTSATNVNVKNFDIKELVVTTRVQSFGQYTIFGENIGDKSRIGVVSLQTGYSPAYSGGVTFKSGKKLVIDEIYHAPWNYFDARNITDVEVNKRILFGAPGNIAGKTGLMFNNLTLNSNASMDYGKDLDLTIQGNFTNNQGTMNLFVQNGRVATLNAGHQASMMFNNLVDSTTGFYKPLIKINDAQNLTKNKEHVLVRARNIDYNLVGVQGASYDSISSSNTNLQESLLNFQFNFV
;
A
#
# COMPACT_ATOMS: atom_id res chain seq x y z
N MET A 1 -10.58 9.82 50.33
CA MET A 1 -11.74 9.80 49.42
C MET A 1 -11.88 8.38 48.92
N GLU A 2 -12.79 7.64 49.54
CA GLU A 2 -13.08 6.24 49.23
C GLU A 2 -13.70 6.08 47.84
N ILE A 3 -13.27 5.04 47.15
CA ILE A 3 -13.68 4.66 45.79
C ILE A 3 -14.85 3.69 45.93
N GLN A 4 -16.05 4.09 45.51
CA GLN A 4 -17.18 3.16 45.31
C GLN A 4 -17.09 2.57 43.89
N GLN A 5 -16.87 1.26 43.81
CA GLN A 5 -17.08 0.45 42.61
C GLN A 5 -18.47 -0.18 42.65
N THR A 6 -19.33 0.15 41.69
CA THR A 6 -20.61 -0.53 41.47
C THR A 6 -20.47 -1.52 40.31
N HIS A 7 -20.61 -2.82 40.61
CA HIS A 7 -20.68 -3.89 39.62
C HIS A 7 -22.09 -3.96 38.99
N ARG A 8 -22.16 -3.99 37.65
CA ARG A 8 -23.36 -4.42 36.91
C ARG A 8 -23.02 -5.63 36.03
N LYS A 9 -23.72 -6.74 36.29
CA LYS A 9 -23.65 -8.04 35.60
C LYS A 9 -23.93 -7.90 34.10
N ILE A 10 -23.08 -8.49 33.27
CA ILE A 10 -23.31 -8.71 31.83
C ILE A 10 -23.65 -10.20 31.65
N ASN A 11 -24.87 -10.48 31.19
CA ASN A 11 -25.27 -11.80 30.73
C ASN A 11 -24.59 -12.10 29.38
N ARG A 12 -23.78 -13.16 29.33
CA ARG A 12 -23.23 -13.72 28.08
C ARG A 12 -24.15 -14.82 27.55
N PRO A 13 -24.58 -14.81 26.28
CA PRO A 13 -24.99 -16.03 25.60
C PRO A 13 -23.75 -16.76 25.07
N ILE A 14 -23.66 -18.03 25.43
CA ILE A 14 -22.69 -19.02 24.93
C ILE A 14 -23.07 -19.32 23.47
N ILE A 15 -22.20 -19.03 22.50
CA ILE A 15 -22.35 -19.51 21.12
C ILE A 15 -21.41 -20.71 20.95
N SER A 16 -22.04 -21.88 20.81
CA SER A 16 -21.40 -23.16 20.51
C SER A 16 -20.85 -23.17 19.08
N LEU A 17 -19.60 -23.58 18.94
CA LEU A 17 -18.90 -23.77 17.67
C LEU A 17 -19.25 -25.17 17.13
N ALA A 18 -20.13 -25.25 16.13
CA ALA A 18 -20.42 -26.49 15.41
C ALA A 18 -19.71 -26.49 14.05
N LEU A 19 -18.72 -27.37 13.92
CA LEU A 19 -17.98 -27.69 12.71
C LEU A 19 -18.88 -28.54 11.80
N VAL A 20 -19.22 -28.07 10.60
CA VAL A 20 -19.92 -28.88 9.58
C VAL A 20 -19.05 -28.96 8.33
N GLY A 21 -18.65 -30.20 8.02
CA GLY A 21 -17.80 -30.56 6.89
C GLY A 21 -18.53 -30.48 5.55
N ALA A 22 -17.80 -30.03 4.53
CA ALA A 22 -18.21 -29.99 3.15
C ALA A 22 -18.19 -31.40 2.52
N LEU A 23 -19.23 -31.75 1.77
CA LEU A 23 -19.27 -32.90 0.89
C LEU A 23 -19.36 -32.39 -0.57
N MET A 24 -18.39 -32.75 -1.39
CA MET A 24 -18.33 -32.46 -2.82
C MET A 24 -19.26 -33.42 -3.59
N GLY A 25 -20.06 -32.89 -4.50
CA GLY A 25 -20.86 -33.65 -5.45
C GLY A 25 -20.71 -33.07 -6.85
N THR A 26 -20.04 -33.82 -7.71
CA THR A 26 -19.91 -33.63 -9.16
C THR A 26 -21.25 -33.84 -9.87
N GLU A 27 -21.56 -33.08 -10.93
CA GLU A 27 -22.26 -33.65 -12.09
C GLU A 27 -22.10 -32.80 -13.37
N LEU A 28 -21.84 -33.53 -14.46
CA LEU A 28 -21.72 -33.11 -15.86
C LEU A 28 -23.11 -33.10 -16.54
N GLY A 29 -23.32 -32.28 -17.59
CA GLY A 29 -24.37 -32.57 -18.58
C GLY A 29 -24.85 -31.46 -19.53
N ALA A 30 -24.16 -31.31 -20.66
CA ALA A 30 -24.61 -31.07 -22.06
C ALA A 30 -25.88 -30.24 -22.46
N ASN A 31 -25.63 -29.19 -23.26
CA ASN A 31 -26.10 -28.84 -24.63
C ASN A 31 -27.60 -28.77 -25.12
N THR A 32 -28.07 -27.52 -25.37
CA THR A 32 -28.71 -26.93 -26.62
C THR A 32 -30.09 -27.42 -27.18
N PRO A 33 -30.73 -26.78 -28.22
CA PRO A 33 -31.47 -25.49 -28.27
C PRO A 33 -32.84 -25.54 -29.05
N ASN A 34 -33.59 -24.40 -29.10
CA ASN A 34 -34.55 -23.91 -30.15
C ASN A 34 -35.99 -23.51 -29.71
N ASP A 35 -36.26 -22.19 -29.79
CA ASP A 35 -37.35 -21.44 -30.49
C ASP A 35 -38.84 -21.88 -30.47
N PRO A 36 -39.81 -21.00 -30.84
CA PRO A 36 -40.10 -19.59 -30.47
C PRO A 36 -41.62 -19.41 -30.12
N ILE A 37 -42.09 -18.19 -29.74
CA ILE A 37 -43.42 -17.59 -30.08
C ILE A 37 -44.02 -16.60 -29.03
N HIS A 38 -44.24 -15.38 -29.56
CA HIS A 38 -45.22 -14.30 -29.30
C HIS A 38 -45.47 -13.66 -27.90
N SER A 39 -45.03 -12.38 -27.86
CA SER A 39 -45.72 -11.16 -27.40
C SER A 39 -46.84 -11.25 -26.37
N GLU A 40 -46.70 -10.47 -25.28
CA GLU A 40 -47.66 -9.42 -24.92
C GLU A 40 -47.12 -8.49 -23.81
N SER A 41 -47.37 -7.18 -23.95
CA SER A 41 -47.27 -6.12 -22.93
C SER A 41 -45.95 -5.93 -22.15
N ARG A 42 -45.02 -5.16 -22.75
CA ARG A 42 -43.85 -4.60 -22.06
C ARG A 42 -44.26 -3.44 -21.14
N ALA A 43 -44.63 -3.75 -19.91
CA ALA A 43 -44.52 -2.79 -18.81
C ALA A 43 -43.03 -2.70 -18.43
N PHE A 44 -42.38 -1.58 -18.78
CA PHE A 44 -40.99 -1.27 -18.47
C PHE A 44 -40.79 -1.09 -16.96
N PHE A 45 -40.68 -2.20 -16.22
CA PHE A 45 -40.07 -2.20 -14.90
C PHE A 45 -38.56 -2.39 -15.09
N MET A 46 -37.83 -1.30 -15.26
CA MET A 46 -36.38 -1.29 -15.06
C MET A 46 -36.13 -1.38 -13.56
N THR A 47 -36.22 -2.60 -13.02
CA THR A 47 -35.81 -2.90 -11.65
C THR A 47 -34.35 -2.49 -11.51
N VAL A 48 -34.06 -1.57 -10.59
CA VAL A 48 -32.69 -1.15 -10.28
C VAL A 48 -32.02 -2.30 -9.53
N ILE A 49 -31.22 -3.06 -10.28
CA ILE A 49 -30.50 -4.30 -9.91
C ILE A 49 -29.30 -4.00 -8.99
N ILE A 50 -29.51 -3.60 -7.73
CA ILE A 50 -28.40 -3.22 -6.83
C ILE A 50 -28.41 -3.85 -5.40
N PRO A 51 -29.49 -4.48 -4.85
CA PRO A 51 -29.50 -4.88 -3.44
C PRO A 51 -28.30 -5.70 -2.91
N ALA A 52 -27.76 -6.65 -3.70
CA ALA A 52 -26.85 -7.67 -3.17
C ALA A 52 -25.36 -7.28 -3.07
N ILE A 53 -24.88 -6.26 -3.79
CA ILE A 53 -23.43 -6.07 -4.01
C ILE A 53 -22.76 -5.28 -2.88
N VAL A 54 -23.50 -4.42 -2.15
CA VAL A 54 -22.87 -3.42 -1.28
C VAL A 54 -23.07 -3.68 0.22
N GLY A 55 -23.98 -4.58 0.60
CA GLY A 55 -24.19 -5.02 2.00
C GLY A 55 -22.98 -5.69 2.65
N GLY A 56 -22.04 -6.19 1.85
CA GLY A 56 -20.89 -6.99 2.26
C GLY A 56 -19.72 -6.27 2.92
N ILE A 57 -19.65 -4.96 2.78
CA ILE A 57 -18.44 -4.20 3.10
C ILE A 57 -18.27 -3.98 4.62
N ALA A 58 -19.32 -4.23 5.42
CA ALA A 58 -19.45 -3.73 6.77
C ALA A 58 -18.87 -4.58 7.90
N THR A 59 -18.44 -5.82 7.67
CA THR A 59 -18.04 -6.72 8.77
C THR A 59 -16.88 -7.65 8.40
N GLY A 60 -15.66 -7.27 8.80
CA GLY A 60 -14.48 -8.13 8.69
C GLY A 60 -13.23 -7.55 9.36
N THR A 61 -12.87 -8.14 10.51
CA THR A 61 -11.65 -7.93 11.33
C THR A 61 -11.60 -6.71 12.27
N ALA A 62 -11.93 -7.00 13.52
CA ALA A 62 -11.61 -6.17 14.67
C ALA A 62 -10.11 -6.28 15.01
N VAL A 63 -9.22 -5.55 14.32
CA VAL A 63 -7.96 -5.02 14.89
C VAL A 63 -7.51 -3.75 14.11
N GLY A 64 -7.96 -2.57 14.52
CA GLY A 64 -7.18 -1.32 14.37
C GLY A 64 -7.16 -0.56 13.04
N THR A 65 -7.94 -0.88 12.01
CA THR A 65 -8.05 -0.05 10.79
C THR A 65 -9.24 0.91 10.85
N VAL A 66 -8.95 2.20 11.04
CA VAL A 66 -9.91 3.28 10.80
C VAL A 66 -10.06 3.42 9.28
N SER A 67 -10.83 2.54 8.63
CA SER A 67 -11.05 2.59 7.19
C SER A 67 -12.50 2.94 6.90
N GLY A 68 -12.73 4.10 6.27
CA GLY A 68 -14.07 4.61 5.91
C GLY A 68 -14.85 3.75 4.91
N LEU A 69 -14.24 2.65 4.46
CA LEU A 69 -14.88 1.55 3.75
C LEU A 69 -16.10 1.00 4.53
N LEU A 70 -15.99 0.86 5.86
CA LEU A 70 -17.08 0.35 6.71
C LEU A 70 -18.30 1.29 6.74
N SER A 71 -18.09 2.62 6.79
CA SER A 71 -19.19 3.59 6.89
C SER A 71 -19.85 3.90 5.54
N TRP A 72 -19.05 4.05 4.47
CA TRP A 72 -19.61 4.24 3.12
C TRP A 72 -20.29 2.97 2.61
N GLY A 73 -19.68 1.80 2.79
CA GLY A 73 -20.25 0.52 2.37
C GLY A 73 -21.62 0.25 2.99
N LEU A 74 -21.78 0.48 4.30
CA LEU A 74 -23.08 0.41 4.98
C LEU A 74 -24.11 1.36 4.36
N LYS A 75 -23.73 2.63 4.14
CA LYS A 75 -24.63 3.64 3.57
C LYS A 75 -25.04 3.32 2.14
N GLN A 76 -24.11 2.81 1.34
CA GLN A 76 -24.40 2.43 -0.02
C GLN A 76 -25.25 1.15 -0.09
N ALA A 77 -25.08 0.21 0.84
CA ALA A 77 -25.97 -0.96 0.97
C ALA A 77 -27.40 -0.55 1.32
N GLU A 78 -27.56 0.35 2.29
CA GLU A 78 -28.85 0.92 2.68
C GLU A 78 -29.55 1.58 1.49
N GLN A 79 -28.83 2.40 0.73
CA GLN A 79 -29.33 3.07 -0.47
C GLN A 79 -29.66 2.09 -1.61
N ALA A 80 -28.83 1.07 -1.83
CA ALA A 80 -29.03 0.05 -2.86
C ALA A 80 -30.27 -0.83 -2.60
N ASN A 81 -30.58 -1.07 -1.32
CA ASN A 81 -31.72 -1.87 -0.88
C ASN A 81 -33.04 -1.09 -0.83
N LYS A 82 -32.98 0.25 -0.91
CA LYS A 82 -34.19 1.09 -0.90
C LYS A 82 -34.97 0.92 -2.21
N THR A 83 -36.18 0.35 -2.10
CA THR A 83 -37.14 0.32 -3.22
C THR A 83 -37.43 1.73 -3.71
N PRO A 84 -37.58 1.96 -5.03
CA PRO A 84 -38.04 3.26 -5.54
C PRO A 84 -39.32 3.70 -4.83
N ASP A 85 -39.40 4.98 -4.46
CA ASP A 85 -40.58 5.53 -3.82
C ASP A 85 -41.78 5.42 -4.78
N LYS A 86 -42.95 5.02 -4.27
CA LYS A 86 -44.16 4.92 -5.09
C LYS A 86 -44.65 6.34 -5.44
N PRO A 87 -44.74 6.71 -6.73
CA PRO A 87 -45.23 8.03 -7.11
C PRO A 87 -46.76 8.12 -6.94
N ASP A 88 -47.26 9.29 -6.53
CA ASP A 88 -48.72 9.50 -6.41
C ASP A 88 -49.38 9.61 -7.79
N LYS A 89 -48.69 10.28 -8.73
CA LYS A 89 -49.11 10.40 -10.14
C LYS A 89 -47.95 10.12 -11.08
N VAL A 90 -48.28 9.53 -12.24
CA VAL A 90 -47.35 9.32 -13.35
C VAL A 90 -47.81 10.11 -14.57
N TRP A 91 -47.07 11.15 -14.92
CA TRP A 91 -47.25 11.93 -16.12
C TRP A 91 -46.50 11.29 -17.29
N ARG A 92 -47.10 11.32 -18.48
CA ARG A 92 -46.49 10.79 -19.70
C ARG A 92 -46.45 11.83 -20.80
N ILE A 93 -45.32 11.92 -21.48
CA ILE A 93 -45.13 12.67 -22.71
C ILE A 93 -44.66 11.70 -23.78
N GLN A 94 -45.34 11.67 -24.92
CA GLN A 94 -44.85 11.02 -26.12
C GLN A 94 -44.42 12.10 -27.11
N ALA A 95 -43.20 11.99 -27.65
CA ALA A 95 -42.76 12.93 -28.67
C ALA A 95 -43.62 12.76 -29.94
N GLY A 96 -44.22 13.85 -30.42
CA GLY A 96 -45.10 13.84 -31.60
C GLY A 96 -44.36 13.67 -32.94
N ARG A 97 -45.14 13.53 -34.04
CA ARG A 97 -44.58 13.47 -35.41
C ARG A 97 -43.76 14.74 -35.71
N GLY A 98 -42.54 14.58 -36.24
CA GLY A 98 -41.66 15.69 -36.63
C GLY A 98 -40.28 15.72 -35.96
N PHE A 99 -40.11 15.03 -34.82
CA PHE A 99 -38.80 14.87 -34.16
C PHE A 99 -37.93 13.75 -34.78
N ASN A 100 -38.52 12.89 -35.60
CA ASN A 100 -37.86 11.76 -36.27
C ASN A 100 -37.24 12.11 -37.65
N ASN A 101 -37.52 13.30 -38.20
CA ASN A 101 -37.14 13.65 -39.58
C ASN A 101 -35.84 14.47 -39.71
N PHE A 102 -35.32 15.02 -38.62
CA PHE A 102 -34.21 16.00 -38.67
C PHE A 102 -33.00 15.56 -37.83
N PRO A 103 -32.15 14.64 -38.33
CA PRO A 103 -31.06 14.02 -37.57
C PRO A 103 -29.93 14.98 -37.15
N HIS A 104 -29.85 16.17 -37.74
CA HIS A 104 -28.83 17.18 -37.42
C HIS A 104 -29.38 18.39 -36.66
N LYS A 105 -30.69 18.40 -36.37
CA LYS A 105 -31.31 19.52 -35.66
C LYS A 105 -30.96 19.48 -34.18
N GLN A 106 -30.67 20.66 -33.63
CA GLN A 106 -30.53 20.85 -32.19
C GLN A 106 -31.87 21.33 -31.61
N TYR A 107 -32.33 20.66 -30.57
CA TYR A 107 -33.57 20.95 -29.87
C TYR A 107 -33.27 21.36 -28.43
N ASP A 108 -34.04 22.30 -27.88
CA ASP A 108 -34.06 22.60 -26.45
C ASP A 108 -34.99 21.58 -25.78
N LEU A 109 -34.44 20.61 -25.06
CA LEU A 109 -35.20 19.52 -24.44
C LEU A 109 -36.22 20.05 -23.42
N TYR A 110 -35.83 21.07 -22.66
CA TYR A 110 -36.70 21.64 -21.64
C TYR A 110 -37.90 22.33 -22.28
N LYS A 111 -37.67 23.30 -23.17
CA LYS A 111 -38.77 24.06 -23.80
C LYS A 111 -39.64 23.22 -24.73
N SER A 112 -39.04 22.23 -25.41
CA SER A 112 -39.76 21.45 -26.43
C SER A 112 -40.65 20.37 -25.82
N LEU A 113 -40.25 19.78 -24.69
CA LEU A 113 -40.92 18.61 -24.11
C LEU A 113 -41.20 18.80 -22.61
N LEU A 114 -40.17 19.08 -21.81
CA LEU A 114 -40.27 18.98 -20.36
C LEU A 114 -41.11 20.10 -19.70
N SER A 115 -41.10 21.32 -20.23
CA SER A 115 -41.73 22.50 -19.60
C SER A 115 -43.25 22.39 -19.47
N SER A 116 -43.88 21.45 -20.18
CA SER A 116 -45.32 21.17 -20.07
C SER A 116 -45.70 20.40 -18.80
N LYS A 117 -44.73 19.69 -18.20
CA LYS A 117 -44.90 18.80 -17.03
C LYS A 117 -43.84 19.00 -15.95
N ILE A 118 -43.00 20.03 -16.07
CA ILE A 118 -42.10 20.47 -15.02
C ILE A 118 -42.54 21.87 -14.59
N ASP A 119 -43.04 21.96 -13.37
CA ASP A 119 -43.41 23.23 -12.76
C ASP A 119 -42.17 23.88 -12.13
N GLY A 120 -42.25 25.19 -11.94
CA GLY A 120 -41.19 25.97 -11.27
C GLY A 120 -41.79 26.99 -10.31
N GLY A 121 -41.04 27.28 -9.26
CA GLY A 121 -41.46 28.24 -8.24
C GLY A 121 -40.29 28.80 -7.44
N TRP A 122 -40.63 29.59 -6.42
CA TRP A 122 -39.67 30.22 -5.53
C TRP A 122 -39.75 29.58 -4.15
N ASP A 123 -38.62 29.01 -3.68
CA ASP A 123 -38.48 28.53 -2.31
C ASP A 123 -38.00 29.68 -1.41
N TRP A 124 -38.92 30.25 -0.63
CA TRP A 124 -38.63 31.36 0.29
C TRP A 124 -37.56 31.01 1.34
N GLY A 125 -37.58 29.77 1.85
CA GLY A 125 -36.65 29.36 2.92
C GLY A 125 -35.20 29.26 2.44
N ASN A 126 -35.00 28.91 1.16
CA ASN A 126 -33.68 28.81 0.54
C ASN A 126 -33.35 30.00 -0.37
N ALA A 127 -34.27 30.93 -0.56
CA ALA A 127 -34.16 32.10 -1.43
C ALA A 127 -33.69 31.76 -2.85
N ALA A 128 -34.30 30.73 -3.46
CA ALA A 128 -33.93 30.28 -4.79
C ALA A 128 -35.13 29.79 -5.62
N ARG A 129 -34.99 29.90 -6.95
CA ARG A 129 -35.86 29.17 -7.88
C ARG A 129 -35.54 27.68 -7.83
N HIS A 130 -36.58 26.88 -7.91
CA HIS A 130 -36.48 25.44 -8.00
C HIS A 130 -37.60 24.87 -8.88
N TYR A 131 -37.40 23.65 -9.36
CA TYR A 131 -38.29 22.95 -10.28
C TYR A 131 -38.68 21.58 -9.75
N TRP A 132 -39.84 21.08 -10.15
CA TRP A 132 -40.33 19.76 -9.77
C TRP A 132 -41.28 19.20 -10.83
N VAL A 133 -41.51 17.89 -10.83
CA VAL A 133 -42.54 17.28 -11.68
C VAL A 133 -43.92 17.84 -11.33
N LYS A 134 -44.74 18.08 -12.35
CA LYS A 134 -46.06 18.68 -12.20
C LYS A 134 -46.88 18.08 -11.05
N ASP A 135 -47.54 18.96 -10.30
CA ASP A 135 -48.35 18.67 -9.10
C ASP A 135 -47.56 18.20 -7.85
N GLY A 136 -46.22 18.22 -7.84
CA GLY A 136 -45.42 17.99 -6.63
C GLY A 136 -44.19 17.08 -6.81
N GLN A 137 -43.27 17.14 -5.84
CA GLN A 137 -41.98 16.40 -5.85
C GLN A 137 -42.13 14.87 -5.67
N TRP A 138 -43.33 14.38 -5.41
CA TRP A 138 -43.66 12.97 -5.20
C TRP A 138 -44.32 12.32 -6.44
N ASN A 139 -44.30 13.00 -7.59
CA ASN A 139 -44.85 12.50 -8.85
C ASN A 139 -43.73 12.07 -9.80
N LYS A 140 -44.09 11.30 -10.84
CA LYS A 140 -43.16 10.83 -11.87
C LYS A 140 -43.50 11.42 -13.23
N LEU A 141 -42.50 11.73 -14.04
CA LEU A 141 -42.61 12.11 -15.44
C LEU A 141 -41.85 11.09 -16.32
N GLU A 142 -42.57 10.45 -17.23
CA GLU A 142 -42.02 9.57 -18.26
C GLU A 142 -42.12 10.26 -19.62
N VAL A 143 -40.98 10.39 -20.30
CA VAL A 143 -40.88 10.95 -21.64
C VAL A 143 -40.40 9.85 -22.58
N ASP A 144 -41.28 9.40 -23.46
CA ASP A 144 -40.96 8.44 -24.51
C ASP A 144 -40.80 9.16 -25.84
N MET A 145 -39.57 9.22 -26.33
CA MET A 145 -39.24 9.90 -27.58
C MET A 145 -39.25 8.97 -28.79
N GLN A 146 -39.56 7.69 -28.61
CA GLN A 146 -39.70 6.70 -29.70
C GLN A 146 -38.52 6.77 -30.70
N ASP A 147 -38.81 7.16 -31.94
CA ASP A 147 -37.86 7.25 -33.05
C ASP A 147 -37.23 8.64 -33.24
N ALA A 148 -37.32 9.53 -32.24
CA ALA A 148 -36.73 10.86 -32.32
C ALA A 148 -35.21 10.79 -32.57
N VAL A 149 -34.73 11.64 -33.48
CA VAL A 149 -33.32 11.79 -33.86
C VAL A 149 -32.88 13.24 -33.66
N GLY A 150 -31.57 13.48 -33.70
CA GLY A 150 -31.00 14.82 -33.49
C GLY A 150 -30.28 14.95 -32.15
N THR A 151 -29.99 16.19 -31.77
CA THR A 151 -29.33 16.52 -30.50
C THR A 151 -30.28 17.31 -29.62
N TYR A 152 -30.48 16.85 -28.38
CA TYR A 152 -31.35 17.47 -27.40
C TYR A 152 -30.52 18.07 -26.29
N ASN A 153 -30.53 19.40 -26.22
CA ASN A 153 -29.79 20.16 -25.23
C ASN A 153 -30.67 20.38 -24.00
N LEU A 154 -30.22 19.95 -22.83
CA LEU A 154 -30.77 20.35 -21.54
C LEU A 154 -29.78 21.31 -20.88
N SER A 155 -30.15 22.58 -20.78
CA SER A 155 -29.26 23.64 -20.29
C SER A 155 -30.03 24.61 -19.41
N GLY A 156 -29.61 24.77 -18.15
CA GLY A 156 -30.22 25.71 -17.21
C GLY A 156 -31.34 25.16 -16.35
N LEU A 157 -31.54 23.83 -16.32
CA LEU A 157 -32.43 23.21 -15.33
C LEU A 157 -31.69 23.12 -13.99
N ILE A 158 -31.76 24.21 -13.22
CA ILE A 158 -31.06 24.39 -11.95
C ILE A 158 -32.03 24.20 -10.78
N ASN A 159 -31.62 23.45 -9.77
CA ASN A 159 -32.40 23.07 -8.59
C ASN A 159 -33.68 22.32 -8.98
N PHE A 160 -33.55 21.28 -9.79
CA PHE A 160 -34.64 20.31 -9.95
C PHE A 160 -34.75 19.50 -8.66
N THR A 161 -35.72 19.84 -7.81
CA THR A 161 -35.90 19.36 -6.42
C THR A 161 -36.71 18.08 -6.28
N GLY A 162 -37.16 17.51 -7.39
CA GLY A 162 -37.73 16.17 -7.35
C GLY A 162 -38.97 15.96 -8.19
N GLY A 163 -39.49 14.76 -7.99
CA GLY A 163 -40.30 14.04 -8.93
C GLY A 163 -39.42 13.25 -9.88
N ASP A 164 -39.66 11.95 -9.97
CA ASP A 164 -38.85 11.06 -10.79
C ASP A 164 -38.97 11.44 -12.27
N LEU A 165 -37.85 11.48 -12.98
CA LEU A 165 -37.78 11.90 -14.38
C LEU A 165 -37.12 10.81 -15.20
N ASP A 166 -37.89 10.19 -16.09
CA ASP A 166 -37.40 9.19 -17.04
C ASP A 166 -37.51 9.73 -18.46
N VAL A 167 -36.37 9.97 -19.12
CA VAL A 167 -36.33 10.43 -20.52
C VAL A 167 -35.69 9.35 -21.39
N ASN A 168 -36.53 8.72 -22.21
CA ASN A 168 -36.14 7.68 -23.15
C ASN A 168 -35.99 8.25 -24.57
N MET A 169 -34.77 8.23 -25.09
CA MET A 169 -34.35 8.80 -26.38
C MET A 169 -33.25 8.00 -27.07
N GLN A 170 -33.42 6.68 -27.16
CA GLN A 170 -32.37 5.71 -27.58
C GLN A 170 -31.74 5.96 -28.95
N LYS A 171 -32.37 6.77 -29.82
CA LYS A 171 -31.85 7.12 -31.16
C LYS A 171 -31.28 8.55 -31.25
N ALA A 172 -31.40 9.35 -30.19
CA ALA A 172 -30.95 10.74 -30.16
C ALA A 172 -29.74 10.95 -29.26
N THR A 173 -29.02 12.05 -29.50
CA THR A 173 -27.92 12.50 -28.64
C THR A 173 -28.47 13.43 -27.57
N LEU A 174 -28.20 13.13 -26.30
CA LEU A 174 -28.41 14.04 -25.19
C LEU A 174 -27.15 14.90 -25.02
N ARG A 175 -27.34 16.21 -24.93
CA ARG A 175 -26.30 17.13 -24.45
C ARG A 175 -26.76 17.75 -23.13
N LEU A 176 -26.08 17.37 -22.05
CA LEU A 176 -26.24 17.95 -20.73
C LEU A 176 -25.34 19.19 -20.62
N GLY A 177 -25.97 20.35 -20.72
CA GLY A 177 -25.32 21.64 -20.69
C GLY A 177 -25.07 22.22 -22.08
N GLN A 178 -25.04 23.54 -22.18
CA GLN A 178 -24.59 24.26 -23.36
C GLN A 178 -24.11 25.65 -22.92
N PHE A 179 -25.05 26.57 -22.69
CA PHE A 179 -24.77 27.90 -22.15
C PHE A 179 -24.74 27.93 -20.62
N ASN A 180 -25.42 26.99 -19.98
CA ASN A 180 -25.47 26.85 -18.52
C ASN A 180 -25.43 25.36 -18.13
N GLY A 181 -25.16 25.08 -16.86
CA GLY A 181 -25.20 23.72 -16.32
C GLY A 181 -26.59 23.27 -15.89
N ASN A 182 -26.65 22.13 -15.22
CA ASN A 182 -27.88 21.55 -14.66
C ASN A 182 -27.64 21.07 -13.23
N SER A 183 -28.68 21.05 -12.41
CA SER A 183 -28.60 20.41 -11.10
C SER A 183 -29.88 19.67 -10.71
N PHE A 184 -29.67 18.48 -10.16
CA PHE A 184 -30.71 17.56 -9.74
C PHE A 184 -30.53 17.30 -8.25
N THR A 185 -31.58 17.51 -7.47
CA THR A 185 -31.57 17.40 -6.01
C THR A 185 -32.93 16.91 -5.52
N SER A 186 -33.04 16.71 -4.21
CA SER A 186 -34.29 16.38 -3.54
C SER A 186 -34.50 17.29 -2.34
N TYR A 187 -35.69 17.26 -1.75
CA TYR A 187 -35.88 17.76 -0.39
C TYR A 187 -36.03 16.61 0.59
N LYS A 188 -35.44 16.80 1.76
CA LYS A 188 -35.71 15.98 2.93
C LYS A 188 -37.14 16.25 3.41
N ASP A 189 -37.97 15.24 3.31
CA ASP A 189 -39.36 15.22 3.76
C ASP A 189 -39.57 14.08 4.76
N SER A 190 -40.78 13.91 5.29
CA SER A 190 -41.09 12.85 6.25
C SER A 190 -40.98 11.42 5.67
N ALA A 191 -40.85 11.29 4.35
CA ALA A 191 -40.68 10.01 3.66
C ALA A 191 -39.21 9.77 3.25
N ASP A 192 -38.31 10.72 3.53
CA ASP A 192 -36.90 10.72 3.12
C ASP A 192 -36.71 10.29 1.66
N ARG A 193 -37.53 10.86 0.77
CA ARG A 193 -37.59 10.43 -0.64
C ARG A 193 -36.27 10.60 -1.37
N THR A 194 -36.07 9.75 -2.37
CA THR A 194 -34.94 9.81 -3.31
C THR A 194 -35.44 10.31 -4.67
N THR A 195 -34.84 11.38 -5.20
CA THR A 195 -35.15 11.79 -6.58
C THR A 195 -34.36 10.94 -7.57
N ARG A 196 -35.05 10.28 -8.51
CA ARG A 196 -34.41 9.46 -9.55
C ARG A 196 -34.56 10.13 -10.91
N VAL A 197 -33.44 10.47 -11.54
CA VAL A 197 -33.40 11.08 -12.87
C VAL A 197 -32.67 10.13 -13.80
N ASN A 198 -33.33 9.68 -14.85
CA ASN A 198 -32.83 8.70 -15.79
C ASN A 198 -32.88 9.25 -17.22
N PHE A 199 -31.74 9.19 -17.90
CA PHE A 199 -31.63 9.47 -19.33
C PHE A 199 -31.16 8.20 -20.05
N ASP A 200 -31.93 7.72 -21.03
CA ASP A 200 -31.57 6.61 -21.91
C ASP A 200 -31.41 7.14 -23.35
N ALA A 201 -30.17 7.38 -23.78
CA ALA A 201 -29.87 8.06 -25.04
C ALA A 201 -28.93 7.26 -25.94
N LYS A 202 -28.82 7.65 -27.21
CA LYS A 202 -27.80 7.10 -28.11
C LYS A 202 -26.41 7.49 -27.64
N ASN A 203 -26.17 8.80 -27.54
CA ASN A 203 -24.94 9.40 -27.03
C ASN A 203 -25.28 10.39 -25.91
N ILE A 204 -24.40 10.52 -24.92
CA ILE A 204 -24.51 11.52 -23.84
C ILE A 204 -23.25 12.37 -23.84
N LEU A 205 -23.44 13.67 -24.05
CA LEU A 205 -22.38 14.69 -23.99
C LEU A 205 -22.60 15.57 -22.77
N ILE A 206 -21.62 15.66 -21.88
CA ILE A 206 -21.65 16.55 -20.72
C ILE A 206 -20.76 17.75 -21.03
N ASP A 207 -21.38 18.84 -21.49
CA ASP A 207 -20.68 19.99 -22.06
C ASP A 207 -20.53 21.16 -21.06
N ASN A 208 -21.13 21.06 -19.87
CA ASN A 208 -21.08 22.07 -18.81
C ASN A 208 -21.19 21.39 -17.43
N PHE A 209 -21.36 22.16 -16.34
CA PHE A 209 -21.47 21.58 -15.00
C PHE A 209 -22.77 20.79 -14.80
N VAL A 210 -22.67 19.68 -14.06
CA VAL A 210 -23.80 18.88 -13.58
C VAL A 210 -23.62 18.66 -12.09
N GLU A 211 -24.53 19.18 -11.28
CA GLU A 211 -24.52 18.97 -9.84
C GLU A 211 -25.59 17.98 -9.41
N ILE A 212 -25.22 17.01 -8.57
CA ILE A 212 -26.09 15.94 -8.10
C ILE A 212 -26.22 16.05 -6.59
N ASN A 213 -27.46 16.16 -6.13
CA ASN A 213 -27.86 16.42 -4.75
C ASN A 213 -27.32 17.74 -4.17
N ASN A 214 -27.22 18.78 -5.02
CA ASN A 214 -26.73 20.08 -4.60
C ASN A 214 -27.63 20.74 -3.55
N ARG A 215 -27.04 21.68 -2.81
CA ARG A 215 -27.81 22.58 -1.93
C ARG A 215 -28.66 23.52 -2.77
N VAL A 216 -29.94 23.64 -2.43
CA VAL A 216 -30.82 24.66 -3.02
C VAL A 216 -30.53 26.02 -2.38
N GLY A 217 -30.13 26.99 -3.19
CA GLY A 217 -29.93 28.39 -2.76
C GLY A 217 -28.97 28.54 -1.57
N SER A 218 -29.41 29.27 -0.54
CA SER A 218 -28.66 29.45 0.71
C SER A 218 -28.51 28.15 1.52
N GLY A 219 -29.44 27.20 1.32
CA GLY A 219 -29.62 26.01 2.15
C GLY A 219 -30.06 26.30 3.58
N ALA A 220 -30.57 27.49 3.90
CA ALA A 220 -31.09 27.81 5.23
C ALA A 220 -32.43 27.09 5.52
N GLY A 221 -33.24 26.87 4.48
CA GLY A 221 -34.52 26.19 4.55
C GLY A 221 -34.39 24.67 4.49
N ARG A 222 -35.24 24.04 3.68
CA ARG A 222 -35.27 22.57 3.53
C ARG A 222 -33.94 22.05 3.00
N LYS A 223 -33.47 20.96 3.62
CA LYS A 223 -32.21 20.29 3.29
C LYS A 223 -32.42 19.28 2.17
N ALA A 224 -31.36 18.95 1.45
CA ALA A 224 -31.38 17.85 0.50
C ALA A 224 -31.45 16.48 1.20
N SER A 225 -32.10 15.51 0.56
CA SER A 225 -32.13 14.10 0.99
C SER A 225 -31.09 13.32 0.18
N SER A 226 -31.52 12.59 -0.85
CA SER A 226 -30.66 11.80 -1.74
C SER A 226 -31.14 11.93 -3.19
N THR A 227 -30.23 11.74 -4.13
CA THR A 227 -30.51 11.83 -5.57
C THR A 227 -29.73 10.77 -6.33
N VAL A 228 -30.40 10.08 -7.27
CA VAL A 228 -29.78 9.12 -8.18
C VAL A 228 -29.93 9.64 -9.61
N LEU A 229 -28.82 9.96 -10.26
CA LEU A 229 -28.77 10.28 -11.69
C LEU A 229 -28.26 9.06 -12.46
N THR A 230 -29.02 8.57 -13.43
CA THR A 230 -28.61 7.49 -14.33
C THR A 230 -28.44 8.03 -15.74
N LEU A 231 -27.21 7.91 -16.25
CA LEU A 231 -26.86 8.21 -17.64
C LEU A 231 -26.61 6.89 -18.36
N LYS A 232 -27.58 6.48 -19.18
CA LYS A 232 -27.52 5.27 -19.98
C LYS A 232 -27.33 5.64 -21.43
N SER A 233 -26.28 5.11 -22.03
CA SER A 233 -25.94 5.31 -23.42
C SER A 233 -25.78 3.99 -24.16
N SER A 234 -26.30 3.92 -25.38
CA SER A 234 -26.07 2.77 -26.25
C SER A 234 -24.73 2.82 -26.99
N GLU A 235 -24.16 4.01 -27.18
CA GLU A 235 -22.89 4.24 -27.87
C GLU A 235 -21.82 4.87 -26.98
N LYS A 236 -21.94 6.16 -26.61
CA LYS A 236 -20.87 6.88 -25.92
C LYS A 236 -21.37 7.85 -24.85
N ILE A 237 -20.66 7.88 -23.73
CA ILE A 237 -20.75 8.94 -22.71
C ILE A 237 -19.41 9.69 -22.69
N THR A 238 -19.44 11.00 -22.86
CA THR A 238 -18.23 11.83 -22.73
C THR A 238 -18.52 13.20 -22.14
N SER A 239 -17.52 13.83 -21.51
CA SER A 239 -17.61 15.22 -21.07
C SER A 239 -16.57 16.12 -21.76
N ARG A 240 -16.80 17.43 -21.78
CA ARG A 240 -15.77 18.41 -22.17
C ARG A 240 -14.76 18.62 -21.05
N GLU A 241 -13.58 19.11 -21.39
CA GLU A 241 -12.50 19.41 -20.44
C GLU A 241 -12.89 20.44 -19.36
N ASN A 242 -13.79 21.38 -19.69
CA ASN A 242 -14.29 22.39 -18.77
C ASN A 242 -15.61 22.00 -18.07
N ALA A 243 -16.15 20.82 -18.35
CA ALA A 243 -17.31 20.32 -17.63
C ALA A 243 -16.92 19.94 -16.21
N GLU A 244 -17.84 20.11 -15.26
CA GLU A 244 -17.63 19.69 -13.88
C GLU A 244 -18.81 18.86 -13.40
N ILE A 245 -18.56 17.64 -12.95
CA ILE A 245 -19.59 16.79 -12.37
C ILE A 245 -19.39 16.78 -10.86
N SER A 246 -20.31 17.36 -10.10
CA SER A 246 -20.20 17.47 -8.65
C SER A 246 -21.26 16.61 -7.95
N LEU A 247 -20.80 15.64 -7.16
CA LEU A 247 -21.62 14.81 -6.29
C LEU A 247 -21.50 15.32 -4.86
N TYR A 248 -22.64 15.70 -4.28
CA TYR A 248 -22.75 16.09 -2.87
C TYR A 248 -23.13 14.88 -2.00
N ASP A 249 -23.29 15.08 -0.70
CA ASP A 249 -23.75 14.04 0.22
C ASP A 249 -25.08 13.43 -0.26
N GLY A 250 -25.22 12.10 -0.27
CA GLY A 250 -26.41 11.39 -0.73
C GLY A 250 -26.58 11.30 -2.26
N ALA A 251 -25.57 11.71 -3.04
CA ALA A 251 -25.60 11.62 -4.50
C ALA A 251 -25.08 10.28 -5.03
N THR A 252 -25.82 9.70 -5.98
CA THR A 252 -25.37 8.55 -6.78
C THR A 252 -25.42 8.89 -8.26
N LEU A 253 -24.34 8.61 -8.99
CA LEU A 253 -24.27 8.68 -10.45
C LEU A 253 -24.08 7.28 -11.03
N ASN A 254 -25.07 6.78 -11.77
CA ASN A 254 -24.95 5.54 -12.52
C ASN A 254 -24.57 5.85 -13.96
N LEU A 255 -23.46 5.28 -14.43
CA LEU A 255 -23.02 5.32 -15.82
C LEU A 255 -23.22 3.93 -16.42
N VAL A 256 -24.03 3.86 -17.47
CA VAL A 256 -24.33 2.60 -18.17
C VAL A 256 -23.97 2.79 -19.63
N SER A 257 -23.01 2.01 -20.12
CA SER A 257 -22.62 2.00 -21.54
C SER A 257 -22.69 0.57 -22.06
N SER A 258 -23.60 0.32 -23.00
CA SER A 258 -23.74 -1.02 -23.60
C SER A 258 -22.75 -1.31 -24.73
N SER A 259 -21.99 -0.29 -25.17
CA SER A 259 -20.95 -0.42 -26.18
C SER A 259 -19.61 -0.79 -25.53
N ASN A 260 -18.69 -1.34 -26.33
CA ASN A 260 -17.30 -1.54 -25.90
C ASN A 260 -16.47 -0.25 -25.95
N GLN A 261 -17.08 0.90 -26.26
CA GLN A 261 -16.38 2.19 -26.23
C GLN A 261 -16.17 2.65 -24.79
N SER A 262 -15.10 3.40 -24.57
CA SER A 262 -14.80 4.01 -23.29
C SER A 262 -15.84 5.05 -22.90
N VAL A 263 -16.04 5.20 -21.59
CA VAL A 263 -16.69 6.38 -21.00
C VAL A 263 -15.59 7.35 -20.61
N ASP A 264 -15.56 8.52 -21.25
CA ASP A 264 -14.46 9.48 -21.12
C ASP A 264 -14.92 10.78 -20.48
N LEU A 265 -14.64 10.94 -19.18
CA LEU A 265 -14.89 12.17 -18.44
C LEU A 265 -13.62 13.04 -18.45
N TRP A 266 -13.58 13.97 -19.40
CA TRP A 266 -12.45 14.90 -19.59
C TRP A 266 -12.42 16.02 -18.56
N GLY A 267 -13.61 16.45 -18.15
CA GLY A 267 -13.79 17.44 -17.10
C GLY A 267 -13.52 16.91 -15.70
N LYS A 268 -13.55 17.82 -14.71
CA LYS A 268 -13.33 17.47 -13.31
C LYS A 268 -14.55 16.76 -12.74
N VAL A 269 -14.32 15.65 -12.05
CA VAL A 269 -15.35 14.94 -11.28
C VAL A 269 -15.06 15.14 -9.80
N TRP A 270 -16.03 15.66 -9.06
CA TRP A 270 -15.94 15.91 -7.63
C TRP A 270 -16.87 14.97 -6.87
N MET A 271 -16.33 14.16 -5.97
CA MET A 271 -17.09 13.27 -5.09
C MET A 271 -17.04 13.78 -3.66
N GLY A 272 -18.20 13.96 -3.03
CA GLY A 272 -18.34 14.41 -1.65
C GLY A 272 -18.02 15.89 -1.45
N ARG A 273 -18.54 16.76 -2.32
CA ARG A 273 -18.33 18.21 -2.22
C ARG A 273 -19.03 18.80 -0.99
N LEU A 274 -18.50 19.90 -0.44
CA LEU A 274 -19.07 20.57 0.73
C LEU A 274 -20.47 21.12 0.42
N GLN A 275 -21.49 20.46 0.96
CA GLN A 275 -22.87 20.82 0.67
C GLN A 275 -23.33 22.09 1.38
N TYR A 276 -22.90 22.31 2.63
CA TYR A 276 -23.26 23.49 3.43
C TYR A 276 -22.02 24.16 3.99
N VAL A 277 -22.00 25.49 3.95
CA VAL A 277 -20.93 26.30 4.55
C VAL A 277 -20.86 26.00 6.04
N GLY A 278 -19.65 25.71 6.56
CA GLY A 278 -19.42 25.39 7.97
C GLY A 278 -19.63 23.92 8.37
N ALA A 279 -20.15 23.07 7.48
CA ALA A 279 -20.38 21.64 7.76
C ALA A 279 -19.13 20.76 7.53
N TYR A 280 -17.95 21.24 7.92
CA TYR A 280 -16.66 20.59 7.65
C TYR A 280 -16.48 19.23 8.34
N LEU A 281 -17.23 18.98 9.42
CA LEU A 281 -17.16 17.74 10.19
C LEU A 281 -18.14 16.66 9.72
N ALA A 282 -19.10 17.00 8.85
CA ALA A 282 -20.08 16.03 8.36
C ALA A 282 -19.42 15.11 7.30
N PRO A 283 -19.50 13.78 7.46
CA PRO A 283 -19.09 12.87 6.41
C PRO A 283 -20.04 13.03 5.22
N SER A 284 -19.47 13.27 4.04
CA SER A 284 -20.22 13.36 2.78
C SER A 284 -20.06 12.05 2.02
N TYR A 285 -21.17 11.34 1.81
CA TYR A 285 -21.20 10.07 1.10
C TYR A 285 -21.62 10.29 -0.35
N SER A 286 -20.87 9.73 -1.30
CA SER A 286 -21.22 9.79 -2.71
C SER A 286 -20.78 8.53 -3.44
N THR A 287 -21.50 8.19 -4.50
CA THR A 287 -21.26 6.96 -5.25
C THR A 287 -21.27 7.22 -6.74
N ILE A 288 -20.26 6.71 -7.44
CA ILE A 288 -20.29 6.57 -8.90
C ILE A 288 -20.33 5.08 -9.21
N ASN A 289 -21.36 4.65 -9.92
CA ASN A 289 -21.53 3.27 -10.32
C ASN A 289 -21.27 3.12 -11.82
N THR A 290 -20.23 2.38 -12.15
CA THR A 290 -19.78 2.07 -13.51
C THR A 290 -19.81 0.57 -13.81
N SER A 291 -20.39 -0.24 -12.91
CA SER A 291 -20.51 -1.70 -13.04
C SER A 291 -21.09 -2.20 -14.37
N LYS A 292 -21.88 -1.36 -15.05
CA LYS A 292 -22.51 -1.67 -16.35
C LYS A 292 -21.86 -0.95 -17.53
N VAL A 293 -20.64 -0.43 -17.36
CA VAL A 293 -19.80 0.05 -18.45
C VAL A 293 -19.03 -1.14 -19.01
N LYS A 294 -19.31 -1.53 -20.26
CA LYS A 294 -18.59 -2.64 -20.90
C LYS A 294 -17.19 -2.27 -21.36
N GLY A 295 -17.00 -1.04 -21.85
CA GLY A 295 -15.69 -0.49 -22.17
C GLY A 295 -14.90 -0.08 -20.93
N GLU A 296 -13.85 0.72 -21.14
CA GLU A 296 -13.05 1.27 -20.05
C GLU A 296 -13.70 2.52 -19.44
N MET A 297 -13.53 2.70 -18.13
CA MET A 297 -13.94 3.93 -17.45
C MET A 297 -12.75 4.86 -17.29
N ASN A 298 -12.81 6.07 -17.87
CA ASN A 298 -11.72 7.03 -17.85
C ASN A 298 -12.14 8.34 -17.16
N PHE A 299 -11.52 8.63 -16.03
CA PHE A 299 -11.57 9.92 -15.35
C PHE A 299 -10.29 10.69 -15.61
N ARG A 300 -10.34 11.89 -16.22
CA ARG A 300 -9.13 12.71 -16.37
C ARG A 300 -8.71 13.38 -15.06
N HIS A 301 -9.67 13.88 -14.30
CA HIS A 301 -9.43 14.50 -13.00
C HIS A 301 -10.55 14.12 -12.03
N LEU A 302 -10.21 13.35 -11.01
CA LEU A 302 -11.10 12.98 -9.91
C LEU A 302 -10.65 13.71 -8.64
N ALA A 303 -11.59 14.38 -7.96
CA ALA A 303 -11.37 15.00 -6.66
C ALA A 303 -12.34 14.40 -5.63
N VAL A 304 -11.84 14.08 -4.44
CA VAL A 304 -12.63 13.50 -3.36
C VAL A 304 -12.49 14.35 -2.10
N GLY A 305 -13.62 14.84 -1.62
CA GLY A 305 -13.72 15.73 -0.47
C GLY A 305 -13.39 17.19 -0.80
N ASP A 306 -14.03 18.07 -0.05
CA ASP A 306 -13.84 19.53 -0.11
C ASP A 306 -13.94 20.08 1.31
N GLN A 307 -12.80 20.21 2.00
CA GLN A 307 -12.77 20.65 3.40
C GLN A 307 -13.63 19.81 4.35
N ASN A 308 -13.93 18.56 3.98
CA ASN A 308 -14.79 17.66 4.72
C ASN A 308 -14.24 16.23 4.78
N ALA A 309 -14.79 15.41 5.67
CA ALA A 309 -14.43 14.00 5.80
C ALA A 309 -15.20 13.11 4.80
N ALA A 310 -15.17 13.47 3.50
CA ALA A 310 -15.88 12.74 2.47
C ALA A 310 -15.48 11.26 2.41
N GLN A 311 -16.47 10.38 2.27
CA GLN A 311 -16.29 8.96 2.06
C GLN A 311 -16.99 8.61 0.75
N ALA A 312 -16.21 8.51 -0.31
CA ALA A 312 -16.69 8.26 -1.65
C ALA A 312 -16.41 6.82 -2.07
N GLY A 313 -17.25 6.29 -2.95
CA GLY A 313 -16.94 5.01 -3.58
C GLY A 313 -17.33 4.91 -5.05
N ILE A 314 -16.56 4.10 -5.75
CA ILE A 314 -16.75 3.76 -7.15
C ILE A 314 -17.03 2.27 -7.21
N ILE A 315 -18.22 1.88 -7.65
CA ILE A 315 -18.51 0.51 -8.04
C ILE A 315 -18.02 0.39 -9.49
N ALA A 316 -16.86 -0.23 -9.67
CA ALA A 316 -16.07 -0.14 -10.88
C ALA A 316 -16.50 -1.16 -11.94
N SER A 317 -16.25 -0.86 -13.22
CA SER A 317 -16.09 -1.90 -14.24
C SER A 317 -14.71 -2.56 -14.11
N ASN A 318 -14.41 -3.56 -14.95
CA ASN A 318 -13.14 -4.29 -14.89
C ASN A 318 -11.90 -3.37 -14.97
N LYS A 319 -11.99 -2.27 -15.71
CA LYS A 319 -10.87 -1.36 -15.96
C LYS A 319 -11.27 0.08 -15.67
N THR A 320 -10.64 0.64 -14.64
CA THR A 320 -10.80 2.05 -14.27
C THR A 320 -9.47 2.79 -14.39
N ASN A 321 -9.44 3.82 -15.23
CA ASN A 321 -8.29 4.69 -15.41
C ASN A 321 -8.60 6.07 -14.84
N ILE A 322 -7.71 6.58 -13.99
CA ILE A 322 -7.79 7.89 -13.38
C ILE A 322 -6.50 8.64 -13.74
N GLY A 323 -6.62 9.84 -14.32
CA GLY A 323 -5.49 10.72 -14.60
C GLY A 323 -4.94 11.29 -13.30
N THR A 324 -5.50 12.40 -12.84
CA THR A 324 -5.17 12.98 -11.53
C THR A 324 -6.24 12.62 -10.51
N LEU A 325 -5.83 12.09 -9.35
CA LEU A 325 -6.67 11.89 -8.18
C LEU A 325 -6.25 12.87 -7.07
N ASP A 326 -7.13 13.81 -6.72
CA ASP A 326 -6.97 14.72 -5.59
C ASP A 326 -7.79 14.23 -4.39
N LEU A 327 -7.14 13.82 -3.30
CA LEU A 327 -7.81 13.50 -2.03
C LEU A 327 -7.69 14.66 -1.04
N TRP A 328 -8.78 15.05 -0.39
CA TRP A 328 -8.69 15.90 0.79
C TRP A 328 -8.01 15.16 1.96
N GLN A 329 -7.38 15.88 2.88
CA GLN A 329 -6.58 15.32 3.99
C GLN A 329 -7.31 14.31 4.90
N SER A 330 -8.64 14.30 4.87
CA SER A 330 -9.52 13.37 5.60
C SER A 330 -10.50 12.61 4.71
N ALA A 331 -10.29 12.63 3.38
CA ALA A 331 -11.15 11.93 2.44
C ALA A 331 -10.75 10.46 2.28
N GLY A 332 -11.76 9.61 2.14
CA GLY A 332 -11.62 8.22 1.73
C GLY A 332 -12.25 7.98 0.36
N LEU A 333 -11.55 7.23 -0.50
CA LEU A 333 -12.06 6.71 -1.76
C LEU A 333 -11.98 5.18 -1.75
N SER A 334 -13.10 4.51 -2.02
CA SER A 334 -13.19 3.06 -2.15
C SER A 334 -13.53 2.67 -3.58
N ILE A 335 -12.67 1.95 -4.28
CA ILE A 335 -12.90 1.49 -5.66
C ILE A 335 -13.13 -0.02 -5.63
N ILE A 336 -14.37 -0.45 -5.81
CA ILE A 336 -14.78 -1.85 -5.74
C ILE A 336 -14.82 -2.42 -7.16
N ALA A 337 -13.84 -3.25 -7.49
CA ALA A 337 -13.79 -4.02 -8.72
C ALA A 337 -14.79 -5.20 -8.68
N PRO A 338 -15.25 -5.69 -9.85
CA PRO A 338 -16.14 -6.84 -9.93
C PRO A 338 -15.44 -8.14 -9.51
N PRO A 339 -16.15 -9.12 -8.93
CA PRO A 339 -15.60 -10.44 -8.68
C PRO A 339 -15.37 -11.22 -9.98
N GLU A 340 -14.70 -12.37 -9.89
CA GLU A 340 -14.60 -13.32 -10.99
C GLU A 340 -16.00 -13.73 -11.46
N GLY A 341 -16.28 -13.66 -12.76
CA GLY A 341 -17.63 -13.87 -13.31
C GLY A 341 -18.50 -12.61 -13.42
N GLY A 342 -18.03 -11.48 -12.89
CA GLY A 342 -18.77 -10.21 -12.91
C GLY A 342 -19.81 -10.11 -11.79
N TYR A 343 -20.51 -8.98 -11.74
CA TYR A 343 -21.57 -8.80 -10.74
C TYR A 343 -22.77 -9.71 -11.06
N GLU A 344 -22.98 -10.76 -10.26
CA GLU A 344 -24.10 -11.68 -10.44
C GLU A 344 -25.45 -11.00 -10.22
N ASN A 345 -26.45 -11.53 -10.93
CA ASN A 345 -27.82 -11.07 -10.90
C ASN A 345 -28.64 -12.13 -10.13
N LYS A 346 -28.70 -12.05 -8.78
CA LYS A 346 -29.63 -12.90 -8.02
C LYS A 346 -31.06 -12.48 -8.35
N THR A 347 -31.72 -13.17 -9.29
CA THR A 347 -33.17 -13.11 -9.47
C THR A 347 -33.83 -13.54 -8.17
N LYS A 348 -34.73 -12.73 -7.61
CA LYS A 348 -35.59 -13.16 -6.51
C LYS A 348 -36.32 -14.43 -6.96
N ASP A 349 -36.08 -15.54 -6.29
CA ASP A 349 -36.86 -16.75 -6.46
C ASP A 349 -38.34 -16.45 -6.26
N THR A 350 -39.15 -16.97 -7.17
CA THR A 350 -40.61 -16.91 -7.17
C THR A 350 -41.18 -17.29 -5.80
N PRO A 351 -42.18 -16.57 -5.23
CA PRO A 351 -42.80 -17.00 -3.99
C PRO A 351 -43.51 -18.34 -4.23
N GLN A 352 -43.04 -19.39 -3.55
CA GLN A 352 -43.69 -20.68 -3.53
C GLN A 352 -45.06 -20.51 -2.84
N ASN A 353 -46.11 -20.72 -3.63
CA ASN A 353 -47.50 -20.55 -3.24
C ASN A 353 -47.86 -21.51 -2.09
N ASN A 354 -48.27 -20.97 -0.93
CA ASN A 354 -48.94 -21.75 0.12
C ASN A 354 -50.17 -20.97 0.63
N PRO A 355 -51.32 -21.61 0.88
CA PRO A 355 -52.58 -20.90 1.12
C PRO A 355 -52.76 -20.47 2.59
N LYS A 356 -53.17 -19.19 2.75
CA LYS A 356 -53.95 -18.52 3.84
C LYS A 356 -53.76 -18.93 5.32
N ASN A 357 -53.45 -17.93 6.17
CA ASN A 357 -54.27 -17.60 7.34
C ASN A 357 -54.07 -16.15 7.85
N ASP A 358 -55.05 -15.67 8.62
CA ASP A 358 -55.46 -14.27 8.90
C ASP A 358 -54.56 -13.36 9.78
N THR A 359 -54.73 -12.05 9.54
CA THR A 359 -54.54 -10.86 10.41
C THR A 359 -53.14 -10.47 10.93
N GLN A 360 -52.83 -9.16 10.79
CA GLN A 360 -51.55 -8.46 10.96
C GLN A 360 -50.49 -8.74 9.88
N LYS A 361 -50.45 -7.85 8.87
CA LYS A 361 -49.42 -7.82 7.84
C LYS A 361 -48.09 -7.42 8.48
N THR A 362 -47.31 -8.40 8.92
CA THR A 362 -45.89 -8.21 9.24
C THR A 362 -45.20 -7.85 7.93
N GLU A 363 -44.79 -6.59 7.81
CA GLU A 363 -43.99 -6.13 6.68
C GLU A 363 -42.63 -6.81 6.79
N THR A 364 -42.45 -7.88 6.02
CA THR A 364 -41.16 -8.55 5.92
C THR A 364 -40.22 -7.61 5.18
N GLU A 365 -39.34 -6.95 5.94
CA GLU A 365 -38.23 -6.20 5.35
C GLU A 365 -37.46 -7.12 4.39
N PRO A 366 -37.03 -6.63 3.21
CA PRO A 366 -36.25 -7.43 2.28
C PRO A 366 -35.00 -7.97 2.99
N THR A 367 -34.77 -9.28 2.85
CA THR A 367 -33.59 -9.97 3.39
C THR A 367 -32.32 -9.22 2.97
N GLN A 368 -31.61 -8.61 3.94
CA GLN A 368 -30.26 -8.10 3.72
C GLN A 368 -29.34 -9.29 3.43
N VAL A 369 -29.00 -9.50 2.16
CA VAL A 369 -27.95 -10.45 1.78
C VAL A 369 -26.61 -9.78 2.06
N VAL A 370 -25.86 -10.31 3.02
CA VAL A 370 -24.55 -9.81 3.45
C VAL A 370 -23.50 -10.87 3.09
N ASP A 371 -22.93 -10.76 1.89
CA ASP A 371 -21.76 -11.56 1.46
C ASP A 371 -20.50 -10.71 1.71
N GLY A 372 -19.53 -11.18 2.51
CA GLY A 372 -18.38 -10.42 3.04
C GLY A 372 -17.37 -9.87 2.00
N PRO A 373 -16.18 -9.38 2.44
CA PRO A 373 -15.16 -8.87 1.52
C PRO A 373 -14.80 -9.94 0.47
N PHE A 374 -14.79 -9.54 -0.81
CA PHE A 374 -14.52 -10.44 -1.94
C PHE A 374 -13.37 -9.90 -2.79
N ALA A 375 -12.62 -10.83 -3.37
CA ALA A 375 -11.55 -10.50 -4.30
C ALA A 375 -12.13 -10.06 -5.65
N GLY A 376 -11.55 -9.02 -6.24
CA GLY A 376 -11.80 -8.68 -7.63
C GLY A 376 -11.34 -9.79 -8.57
N GLY A 377 -12.00 -9.91 -9.72
CA GLY A 377 -11.62 -10.85 -10.77
C GLY A 377 -10.19 -10.63 -11.25
N LYS A 378 -9.57 -11.66 -11.84
CA LYS A 378 -8.13 -11.66 -12.17
C LYS A 378 -7.70 -10.54 -13.11
N ASP A 379 -8.59 -10.11 -14.01
CA ASP A 379 -8.32 -9.08 -15.02
C ASP A 379 -8.72 -7.66 -14.54
N THR A 380 -9.03 -7.50 -13.26
CA THR A 380 -9.45 -6.19 -12.74
C THR A 380 -8.27 -5.27 -12.48
N VAL A 381 -8.32 -4.07 -13.05
CA VAL A 381 -7.22 -3.11 -13.01
C VAL A 381 -7.72 -1.72 -12.66
N VAL A 382 -7.06 -1.09 -11.70
CA VAL A 382 -7.19 0.32 -11.37
C VAL A 382 -5.88 1.02 -11.68
N ASN A 383 -5.89 1.92 -12.65
CA ASN A 383 -4.73 2.73 -13.01
C ASN A 383 -4.95 4.17 -12.52
N ILE A 384 -4.00 4.72 -11.77
CA ILE A 384 -4.01 6.12 -11.35
C ILE A 384 -2.69 6.75 -11.81
N PHE A 385 -2.72 7.70 -12.72
CA PHE A 385 -1.49 8.30 -13.24
C PHE A 385 -0.77 9.16 -12.19
N HIS A 386 -1.51 10.00 -11.46
CA HIS A 386 -0.99 10.84 -10.39
C HIS A 386 -1.94 10.88 -9.20
N LEU A 387 -1.44 10.56 -8.01
CA LEU A 387 -2.19 10.65 -6.74
C LEU A 387 -1.66 11.83 -5.93
N ASN A 388 -2.54 12.76 -5.62
CA ASN A 388 -2.24 13.97 -4.87
C ASN A 388 -3.14 14.08 -3.64
N THR A 389 -2.62 14.62 -2.55
CA THR A 389 -3.44 15.04 -1.41
C THR A 389 -3.44 16.54 -1.28
N LYS A 390 -4.58 17.10 -0.86
CA LYS A 390 -4.75 18.50 -0.49
C LYS A 390 -4.97 18.61 1.01
N ALA A 391 -4.27 19.56 1.62
CA ALA A 391 -4.33 19.81 3.04
C ALA A 391 -4.41 21.32 3.31
N ASP A 392 -5.09 21.69 4.39
CA ASP A 392 -5.09 23.06 4.92
C ASP A 392 -4.21 23.16 6.17
N GLY A 393 -4.19 24.35 6.77
CA GLY A 393 -3.45 24.64 8.00
C GLY A 393 -4.10 24.11 9.29
N THR A 394 -5.19 23.32 9.22
CA THR A 394 -5.85 22.83 10.45
C THR A 394 -4.98 21.80 11.18
N LEU A 395 -5.08 21.81 12.52
CA LEU A 395 -4.30 20.97 13.41
C LEU A 395 -5.20 19.93 14.09
N LYS A 396 -4.73 18.68 14.14
CA LYS A 396 -5.38 17.59 14.86
C LYS A 396 -4.33 16.74 15.56
N ALA A 397 -4.58 16.34 16.80
CA ALA A 397 -3.74 15.39 17.51
C ALA A 397 -3.72 14.06 16.73
N GLY A 398 -2.52 13.55 16.43
CA GLY A 398 -2.33 12.36 15.59
C GLY A 398 -2.43 12.61 14.07
N GLY A 399 -2.71 13.84 13.64
CA GLY A 399 -2.76 14.22 12.23
C GLY A 399 -4.07 13.88 11.51
N PHE A 400 -4.05 14.02 10.18
CA PHE A 400 -5.15 13.64 9.29
C PHE A 400 -4.71 12.51 8.36
N LYS A 401 -5.67 11.67 7.96
CA LYS A 401 -5.43 10.51 7.11
C LYS A 401 -6.36 10.54 5.90
N ALA A 402 -5.78 10.63 4.72
CA ALA A 402 -6.46 10.37 3.46
C ALA A 402 -6.27 8.89 3.09
N SER A 403 -7.26 8.27 2.45
CA SER A 403 -7.21 6.86 2.09
C SER A 403 -7.77 6.56 0.70
N LEU A 404 -7.08 5.68 -0.01
CA LEU A 404 -7.53 5.00 -1.22
C LEU A 404 -7.55 3.49 -0.92
N SER A 405 -8.69 2.84 -1.15
CA SER A 405 -8.84 1.39 -0.98
C SER A 405 -9.44 0.77 -2.24
N THR A 406 -8.99 -0.43 -2.62
CA THR A 406 -9.56 -1.22 -3.71
C THR A 406 -9.42 -2.72 -3.46
N ASN A 407 -10.21 -3.54 -4.15
CA ASN A 407 -10.08 -4.99 -4.20
C ASN A 407 -9.70 -5.51 -5.61
N ALA A 408 -9.20 -4.64 -6.49
CA ALA A 408 -8.76 -5.04 -7.82
C ALA A 408 -7.55 -5.98 -7.77
N ALA A 409 -7.38 -6.84 -8.78
CA ALA A 409 -6.19 -7.68 -8.91
C ALA A 409 -4.91 -6.84 -9.04
N HIS A 410 -5.00 -5.69 -9.70
CA HIS A 410 -3.88 -4.76 -9.89
C HIS A 410 -4.27 -3.31 -9.61
N LEU A 411 -3.57 -2.68 -8.67
CA LEU A 411 -3.56 -1.23 -8.48
C LEU A 411 -2.22 -0.67 -8.97
N ASN A 412 -2.25 0.11 -10.05
CA ASN A 412 -1.05 0.72 -10.62
C ASN A 412 -1.08 2.24 -10.42
N ILE A 413 -0.04 2.78 -9.78
CA ILE A 413 0.23 4.21 -9.71
C ILE A 413 1.30 4.54 -10.74
N GLY A 414 0.93 5.35 -11.73
CA GLY A 414 1.78 5.68 -12.88
C GLY A 414 2.93 6.64 -12.57
N GLU A 415 3.61 7.08 -13.63
CA GLU A 415 4.83 7.90 -13.56
C GLU A 415 4.63 9.28 -12.91
N GLY A 416 3.38 9.79 -12.89
CA GLY A 416 3.05 10.99 -12.13
C GLY A 416 3.36 10.84 -10.64
N GLY A 417 3.35 9.60 -10.12
CA GLY A 417 3.72 9.28 -8.75
C GLY A 417 2.74 9.85 -7.73
N ILE A 418 3.23 10.05 -6.52
CA ILE A 418 2.39 10.41 -5.37
C ILE A 418 2.89 11.71 -4.74
N ASN A 419 1.98 12.64 -4.48
CA ASN A 419 2.25 13.83 -3.67
C ASN A 419 1.40 13.84 -2.40
N LEU A 420 2.07 13.99 -1.26
CA LEU A 420 1.45 14.20 0.04
C LEU A 420 1.66 15.66 0.48
N SER A 421 0.59 16.45 0.48
CA SER A 421 0.62 17.77 1.10
C SER A 421 0.69 17.62 2.62
N ASN A 422 1.72 18.20 3.23
CA ASN A 422 1.97 18.17 4.66
C ASN A 422 2.15 19.59 5.21
N GLN A 423 1.38 19.92 6.24
CA GLN A 423 1.27 21.25 6.83
C GLN A 423 1.75 21.19 8.30
N ALA A 424 1.26 22.08 9.16
CA ALA A 424 1.67 22.21 10.55
C ALA A 424 1.27 21.04 11.48
N SER A 425 0.46 20.09 11.02
CA SER A 425 0.12 18.84 11.71
C SER A 425 0.41 17.66 10.77
N GLY A 426 0.77 16.50 11.32
CA GLY A 426 1.12 15.33 10.51
C GLY A 426 0.01 14.94 9.53
N ARG A 427 0.42 14.42 8.37
CA ARG A 427 -0.48 13.94 7.32
C ARG A 427 -0.09 12.53 6.93
N SER A 428 -1.10 11.68 6.76
CA SER A 428 -0.93 10.30 6.32
C SER A 428 -1.72 10.07 5.05
N LEU A 429 -1.14 9.29 4.14
CA LEU A 429 -1.82 8.74 2.97
C LEU A 429 -1.74 7.22 3.04
N LEU A 430 -2.91 6.58 3.10
CA LEU A 430 -3.06 5.14 3.00
C LEU A 430 -3.48 4.75 1.58
N VAL A 431 -2.70 3.87 0.97
CA VAL A 431 -3.01 3.22 -0.31
C VAL A 431 -3.11 1.73 -0.06
N GLU A 432 -4.32 1.19 -0.16
CA GLU A 432 -4.64 -0.17 0.19
C GLU A 432 -5.25 -0.90 -1.01
N ASN A 433 -4.72 -2.08 -1.31
CA ASN A 433 -5.35 -3.07 -2.16
C ASN A 433 -5.60 -4.32 -1.33
N LEU A 434 -6.87 -4.61 -1.06
CA LEU A 434 -7.31 -5.64 -0.12
C LEU A 434 -6.91 -7.04 -0.57
N THR A 435 -6.95 -7.32 -1.88
CA THR A 435 -6.77 -8.67 -2.40
C THR A 435 -5.65 -8.79 -3.42
N GLY A 436 -5.32 -7.70 -4.11
CA GLY A 436 -4.38 -7.69 -5.23
C GLY A 436 -3.09 -6.92 -4.97
N ASN A 437 -2.33 -6.78 -6.04
CA ASN A 437 -1.00 -6.18 -6.04
C ASN A 437 -1.05 -4.64 -6.06
N ILE A 438 0.03 -4.02 -5.59
CA ILE A 438 0.29 -2.58 -5.76
C ILE A 438 1.58 -2.40 -6.54
N THR A 439 1.54 -1.60 -7.61
CA THR A 439 2.73 -1.18 -8.36
C THR A 439 2.81 0.34 -8.38
N VAL A 440 3.97 0.90 -8.04
CA VAL A 440 4.24 2.34 -8.07
C VAL A 440 5.41 2.63 -9.01
N GLU A 441 5.12 3.28 -10.14
CA GLU A 441 6.09 3.64 -11.18
C GLU A 441 6.73 5.02 -10.94
N GLY A 442 5.98 5.96 -10.35
CA GLY A 442 6.44 7.33 -10.11
C GLY A 442 7.09 7.55 -8.73
N THR A 443 7.61 8.76 -8.51
CA THR A 443 8.29 9.12 -7.25
C THR A 443 7.31 9.50 -6.14
N LEU A 444 7.73 9.32 -4.89
CA LEU A 444 7.04 9.87 -3.71
C LEU A 444 7.50 11.31 -3.44
N ARG A 445 6.56 12.21 -3.23
CA ARG A 445 6.79 13.64 -2.99
C ARG A 445 6.04 14.12 -1.75
N VAL A 446 6.66 15.02 -1.00
CA VAL A 446 5.99 15.77 0.06
C VAL A 446 6.01 17.24 -0.33
N ASN A 447 4.85 17.89 -0.30
CA ASN A 447 4.70 19.30 -0.73
C ASN A 447 5.27 19.57 -2.13
N ASN A 448 4.98 18.68 -3.08
CA ASN A 448 5.43 18.68 -4.47
C ASN A 448 6.95 18.55 -4.69
N GLN A 449 7.71 18.18 -3.65
CA GLN A 449 9.16 18.03 -3.72
C GLN A 449 9.59 16.59 -3.46
N VAL A 450 10.45 16.06 -4.34
CA VAL A 450 11.15 14.78 -4.12
C VAL A 450 12.17 14.99 -2.99
N GLY A 451 12.16 14.12 -1.99
CA GLY A 451 12.97 14.32 -0.77
C GLY A 451 12.46 15.48 0.11
N GLY A 452 11.23 15.95 -0.13
CA GLY A 452 10.56 16.97 0.69
C GLY A 452 10.57 16.59 2.17
N ALA A 453 10.69 17.58 3.04
CA ALA A 453 10.85 17.39 4.48
C ALA A 453 9.58 17.78 5.24
N ALA A 454 9.44 17.19 6.42
CA ALA A 454 8.44 17.51 7.42
C ALA A 454 9.12 18.00 8.72
N ILE A 455 8.30 18.53 9.63
CA ILE A 455 8.75 18.97 10.96
C ILE A 455 8.58 17.80 11.94
N ALA A 456 9.52 17.63 12.86
CA ALA A 456 9.40 16.62 13.92
C ALA A 456 8.12 16.86 14.74
N GLY A 457 7.30 15.81 14.93
CA GLY A 457 5.96 15.90 15.52
C GLY A 457 4.81 16.12 14.51
N SER A 458 5.13 16.45 13.26
CA SER A 458 4.18 16.58 12.14
C SER A 458 4.67 15.80 10.93
N SER A 459 4.92 14.50 11.12
CA SER A 459 5.47 13.64 10.08
C SER A 459 4.52 13.50 8.89
N ALA A 460 5.12 13.34 7.70
CA ALA A 460 4.41 12.91 6.51
C ALA A 460 4.54 11.38 6.42
N ASN A 461 3.42 10.65 6.37
CA ASN A 461 3.44 9.18 6.42
C ASN A 461 2.80 8.59 5.16
N PHE A 462 3.56 7.81 4.41
CA PHE A 462 3.05 6.98 3.33
C PHE A 462 2.83 5.56 3.86
N GLU A 463 1.63 5.03 3.67
CA GLU A 463 1.26 3.68 4.09
C GLU A 463 0.72 2.92 2.88
N PHE A 464 1.34 1.79 2.56
CA PHE A 464 0.92 0.89 1.49
C PHE A 464 0.57 -0.47 2.07
N LYS A 465 -0.55 -1.04 1.63
CA LYS A 465 -1.01 -2.36 2.02
C LYS A 465 -1.45 -3.15 0.80
N ALA A 466 -0.79 -4.25 0.48
CA ALA A 466 -1.12 -5.10 -0.66
C ALA A 466 -1.53 -6.50 -0.20
N GLY A 467 -2.74 -6.93 -0.57
CA GLY A 467 -3.29 -8.25 -0.26
C GLY A 467 -3.53 -8.46 1.22
N GLU A 468 -4.12 -7.49 1.93
CA GLU A 468 -4.43 -7.61 3.36
C GLU A 468 -5.30 -8.85 3.68
N ASP A 469 -6.28 -9.15 2.82
CA ASP A 469 -7.22 -10.27 3.01
C ASP A 469 -6.66 -11.58 2.45
N THR A 470 -5.80 -11.51 1.43
CA THR A 470 -5.25 -12.71 0.74
C THR A 470 -3.91 -13.15 1.31
N ASN A 471 -3.17 -12.25 1.97
CA ASN A 471 -1.81 -12.43 2.48
C ASN A 471 -0.81 -12.97 1.43
N ASN A 472 -1.07 -12.73 0.14
CA ASN A 472 -0.29 -13.29 -0.98
C ASN A 472 0.01 -12.27 -2.10
N ALA A 473 -0.23 -10.98 -1.86
CA ALA A 473 0.02 -9.96 -2.88
C ALA A 473 1.40 -9.31 -2.75
N THR A 474 1.85 -8.74 -3.87
CA THR A 474 3.13 -8.05 -3.98
C THR A 474 2.95 -6.53 -4.01
N ALA A 475 3.82 -5.81 -3.30
CA ALA A 475 4.00 -4.36 -3.44
C ALA A 475 5.32 -4.08 -4.17
N THR A 476 5.27 -3.41 -5.32
CA THR A 476 6.45 -3.12 -6.15
C THR A 476 6.64 -1.62 -6.33
N PHE A 477 7.86 -1.14 -6.06
CA PHE A 477 8.28 0.25 -6.27
C PHE A 477 9.43 0.28 -7.29
N ASN A 478 9.15 0.84 -8.47
CA ASN A 478 10.09 0.81 -9.59
C ASN A 478 11.04 2.01 -9.66
N ASN A 479 10.75 3.07 -8.90
CA ASN A 479 11.53 4.31 -8.88
C ASN A 479 12.41 4.46 -7.63
N ASP A 480 13.37 5.38 -7.70
CA ASP A 480 14.13 5.80 -6.52
C ASP A 480 13.19 6.51 -5.52
N ILE A 481 13.36 6.21 -4.24
CA ILE A 481 12.55 6.75 -3.14
C ILE A 481 13.43 7.67 -2.29
N HIS A 482 13.03 8.94 -2.19
CA HIS A 482 13.70 9.93 -1.34
C HIS A 482 12.79 10.34 -0.18
N LEU A 483 13.08 9.82 1.01
CA LEU A 483 12.36 10.19 2.23
C LEU A 483 13.13 11.31 2.92
N GLY A 484 12.59 12.54 2.89
CA GLY A 484 13.19 13.68 3.59
C GLY A 484 13.09 13.58 5.11
N LYS A 485 13.47 14.64 5.83
CA LYS A 485 13.39 14.67 7.30
C LYS A 485 11.96 14.42 7.78
N ALA A 486 11.77 13.55 8.77
CA ALA A 486 10.46 13.23 9.37
C ALA A 486 9.39 12.74 8.36
N VAL A 487 9.82 12.13 7.25
CA VAL A 487 8.94 11.45 6.30
C VAL A 487 9.06 9.95 6.53
N ASN A 488 7.95 9.23 6.67
CA ASN A 488 7.92 7.80 6.94
C ASN A 488 7.27 7.03 5.79
N LEU A 489 7.74 5.81 5.57
CA LEU A 489 7.17 4.84 4.62
C LEU A 489 6.90 3.53 5.35
N ARG A 490 5.65 3.05 5.27
CA ARG A 490 5.25 1.72 5.73
C ARG A 490 4.69 0.92 4.56
N VAL A 491 5.16 -0.31 4.40
CA VAL A 491 4.67 -1.26 3.39
C VAL A 491 4.33 -2.58 4.06
N ASP A 492 3.08 -3.00 3.94
CA ASP A 492 2.60 -4.31 4.38
C ASP A 492 2.20 -5.11 3.12
N ALA A 493 2.89 -6.21 2.83
CA ALA A 493 2.65 -7.06 1.65
C ALA A 493 3.21 -8.46 1.87
N HIS A 494 2.79 -9.47 1.10
CA HIS A 494 3.44 -10.78 1.13
C HIS A 494 4.90 -10.68 0.65
N THR A 495 5.10 -9.98 -0.47
CA THR A 495 6.42 -9.68 -1.03
C THR A 495 6.53 -8.19 -1.30
N ALA A 496 7.60 -7.56 -0.83
CA ALA A 496 7.90 -6.16 -1.11
C ALA A 496 9.15 -6.02 -1.97
N ASN A 497 9.01 -5.43 -3.16
CA ASN A 497 10.10 -5.22 -4.12
C ASN A 497 10.40 -3.74 -4.29
N PHE A 498 11.64 -3.35 -3.99
CA PHE A 498 12.16 -1.99 -4.19
C PHE A 498 13.27 -2.03 -5.24
N ASN A 499 12.89 -1.78 -6.50
CA ASN A 499 13.78 -1.86 -7.65
C ASN A 499 14.63 -0.58 -7.81
N GLY A 500 14.19 0.55 -7.22
CA GLY A 500 14.97 1.77 -7.08
C GLY A 500 15.80 1.83 -5.79
N ASN A 501 16.70 2.82 -5.71
CA ASN A 501 17.44 3.13 -4.48
C ASN A 501 16.54 3.84 -3.47
N ILE A 502 16.75 3.60 -2.17
CA ILE A 502 16.03 4.29 -1.10
C ILE A 502 17.00 5.17 -0.32
N TYR A 503 16.68 6.46 -0.19
CA TYR A 503 17.46 7.44 0.56
C TYR A 503 16.66 7.93 1.77
N LEU A 504 17.22 7.77 2.96
CA LEU A 504 16.59 8.19 4.21
C LEU A 504 17.22 9.49 4.71
N GLY A 505 16.36 10.45 5.06
CA GLY A 505 16.71 11.65 5.81
C GLY A 505 16.89 11.39 7.30
N LYS A 506 16.76 12.45 8.10
CA LYS A 506 16.79 12.40 9.58
C LYS A 506 15.39 12.11 10.13
N SER A 507 15.29 11.41 11.26
CA SER A 507 14.00 11.10 11.90
C SER A 507 13.03 10.34 10.97
N THR A 508 13.57 9.50 10.09
CA THR A 508 12.82 8.85 9.01
C THR A 508 12.70 7.36 9.30
N ASN A 509 11.49 6.80 9.18
CA ASN A 509 11.26 5.39 9.39
C ASN A 509 10.82 4.71 8.08
N LEU A 510 11.54 3.67 7.69
CA LEU A 510 11.11 2.71 6.67
C LEU A 510 10.70 1.43 7.38
N ARG A 511 9.42 1.08 7.31
CA ARG A 511 8.88 -0.17 7.87
C ARG A 511 8.36 -1.07 6.78
N VAL A 512 8.75 -2.33 6.82
CA VAL A 512 8.21 -3.37 5.92
C VAL A 512 7.80 -4.60 6.74
N ASN A 513 6.56 -5.04 6.53
CA ASN A 513 6.05 -6.31 7.07
C ASN A 513 5.71 -7.23 5.89
N GLY A 514 6.00 -8.53 6.01
CA GLY A 514 5.71 -9.49 4.94
C GLY A 514 6.37 -10.85 5.09
N HIS A 515 6.32 -11.65 4.02
CA HIS A 515 7.10 -12.87 3.91
C HIS A 515 8.54 -12.57 3.51
N THR A 516 8.72 -11.82 2.42
CA THR A 516 10.03 -11.46 1.87
C THR A 516 10.10 -9.97 1.52
N ALA A 517 11.30 -9.40 1.60
CA ALA A 517 11.56 -8.04 1.15
C ALA A 517 12.86 -7.96 0.35
N HIS A 518 12.81 -7.29 -0.80
CA HIS A 518 13.93 -7.16 -1.73
C HIS A 518 14.23 -5.68 -1.96
N PHE A 519 15.47 -5.29 -1.70
CA PHE A 519 15.94 -3.93 -1.86
C PHE A 519 17.14 -3.90 -2.80
N LYS A 520 17.14 -2.94 -3.74
CA LYS A 520 18.34 -2.59 -4.48
C LYS A 520 19.38 -2.00 -3.53
N ASN A 521 19.29 -0.71 -3.23
CA ASN A 521 20.21 -0.03 -2.30
C ASN A 521 19.42 0.77 -1.27
N ILE A 522 19.91 0.81 -0.04
CA ILE A 522 19.39 1.66 1.04
C ILE A 522 20.54 2.55 1.53
N ASP A 523 20.34 3.86 1.48
CA ASP A 523 21.25 4.86 2.03
C ASP A 523 20.60 5.58 3.21
N ALA A 524 21.02 5.19 4.41
CA ALA A 524 20.69 5.81 5.69
C ALA A 524 21.89 6.57 6.29
N SER A 525 22.85 6.98 5.46
CA SER A 525 24.03 7.75 5.88
C SER A 525 23.67 9.11 6.48
N LYS A 526 22.46 9.62 6.20
CA LYS A 526 21.97 10.90 6.76
C LYS A 526 21.37 10.82 8.16
N SER A 527 21.30 9.63 8.76
CA SER A 527 20.81 9.45 10.13
C SER A 527 21.77 10.06 11.18
N ASP A 528 21.23 10.64 12.25
CA ASP A 528 22.02 11.12 13.39
C ASP A 528 21.42 10.63 14.73
N ASN A 529 22.11 10.78 15.86
CA ASN A 529 21.61 10.29 17.16
C ASN A 529 20.39 11.07 17.69
N GLY A 530 19.70 10.45 18.67
CA GLY A 530 18.60 11.06 19.40
C GLY A 530 17.36 11.20 18.54
N LEU A 531 16.71 12.37 18.56
CA LEU A 531 15.48 12.64 17.80
C LEU A 531 15.68 12.59 16.27
N ASN A 532 16.92 12.61 15.78
CA ASN A 532 17.26 12.54 14.37
C ASN A 532 17.54 11.12 13.87
N THR A 533 17.39 10.10 14.73
CA THR A 533 17.66 8.70 14.40
C THR A 533 16.63 8.21 13.40
N SER A 534 17.10 7.62 12.32
CA SER A 534 16.28 6.94 11.33
C SER A 534 16.29 5.44 11.58
N ALA A 535 15.16 4.79 11.28
CA ALA A 535 14.96 3.37 11.52
C ALA A 535 14.59 2.63 10.23
N LEU A 536 15.20 1.45 10.08
CA LEU A 536 14.83 0.41 9.14
C LEU A 536 14.16 -0.70 9.95
N ASP A 537 12.84 -0.75 9.93
CA ASP A 537 12.04 -1.74 10.66
C ASP A 537 11.56 -2.85 9.73
N PHE A 538 12.33 -3.94 9.68
CA PHE A 538 12.01 -5.16 8.95
C PHE A 538 11.72 -6.33 9.89
N SER A 539 11.40 -6.03 11.16
CA SER A 539 11.13 -7.04 12.20
C SER A 539 9.88 -7.88 11.90
N GLY A 540 8.98 -7.35 11.07
CA GLY A 540 7.77 -8.00 10.56
C GLY A 540 7.99 -8.83 9.29
N VAL A 541 9.21 -8.91 8.75
CA VAL A 541 9.55 -9.83 7.65
C VAL A 541 9.83 -11.22 8.21
N THR A 542 9.09 -12.22 7.75
CA THR A 542 9.07 -13.57 8.37
C THR A 542 10.08 -14.55 7.78
N ASP A 543 10.42 -14.45 6.49
CA ASP A 543 11.44 -15.29 5.87
C ASP A 543 12.78 -14.58 5.74
N LYS A 544 12.94 -13.69 4.75
CA LYS A 544 14.26 -13.08 4.47
C LYS A 544 14.18 -11.67 3.90
N VAL A 545 15.11 -10.83 4.35
CA VAL A 545 15.38 -9.50 3.80
C VAL A 545 16.63 -9.54 2.92
N ASN A 546 16.51 -9.14 1.66
CA ASN A 546 17.63 -9.13 0.72
C ASN A 546 17.98 -7.69 0.34
N ILE A 547 19.23 -7.28 0.51
CA ILE A 547 19.70 -5.91 0.23
C ILE A 547 20.98 -5.99 -0.59
N ASN A 548 21.08 -5.33 -1.75
CA ASN A 548 22.37 -5.30 -2.46
C ASN A 548 23.38 -4.41 -1.74
N LYS A 549 23.00 -3.18 -1.38
CA LYS A 549 23.88 -2.29 -0.62
C LYS A 549 23.12 -1.58 0.50
N LEU A 550 23.64 -1.66 1.73
CA LEU A 550 23.15 -0.93 2.89
C LEU A 550 24.24 0.03 3.36
N THR A 551 23.97 1.35 3.29
CA THR A 551 24.86 2.38 3.84
C THR A 551 24.24 2.97 5.10
N THR A 552 24.96 2.95 6.22
CA THR A 552 24.44 3.39 7.52
C THR A 552 25.39 4.33 8.24
N SER A 553 24.87 4.97 9.30
CA SER A 553 25.64 5.79 10.24
C SER A 553 25.12 5.55 11.66
N ALA A 554 24.26 6.43 12.18
CA ALA A 554 23.50 6.24 13.43
C ALA A 554 22.12 5.66 13.14
N THR A 555 22.03 4.41 12.70
CA THR A 555 20.78 3.83 12.15
C THR A 555 20.29 2.65 13.00
N ASN A 556 18.99 2.62 13.31
CA ASN A 556 18.37 1.45 13.93
C ASN A 556 17.93 0.47 12.83
N VAL A 557 18.49 -0.72 12.78
CA VAL A 557 18.19 -1.77 11.80
C VAL A 557 17.55 -2.96 12.51
N ASN A 558 16.23 -3.05 12.48
CA ASN A 558 15.50 -4.13 13.13
C ASN A 558 15.22 -5.23 12.10
N VAL A 559 16.02 -6.30 12.11
CA VAL A 559 15.92 -7.38 11.12
C VAL A 559 16.33 -8.73 11.74
N LYS A 560 15.59 -9.80 11.40
CA LYS A 560 15.79 -11.14 11.99
C LYS A 560 16.58 -12.11 11.11
N ASN A 561 16.40 -12.06 9.79
CA ASN A 561 17.11 -12.91 8.83
C ASN A 561 17.36 -12.13 7.54
N PHE A 562 18.62 -12.01 7.14
CA PHE A 562 18.99 -11.15 6.02
C PHE A 562 20.15 -11.67 5.17
N ASP A 563 20.22 -11.16 3.95
CA ASP A 563 21.38 -11.23 3.07
C ASP A 563 21.70 -9.84 2.54
N ILE A 564 22.78 -9.25 3.04
CA ILE A 564 23.27 -7.94 2.63
C ILE A 564 24.52 -8.17 1.79
N LYS A 565 24.51 -7.83 0.50
CA LYS A 565 25.70 -8.06 -0.34
C LYS A 565 26.85 -7.11 0.04
N GLU A 566 26.55 -5.86 0.34
CA GLU A 566 27.52 -4.86 0.80
C GLU A 566 26.93 -4.01 1.95
N LEU A 567 27.61 -3.98 3.10
CA LEU A 567 27.32 -3.10 4.23
C LEU A 567 28.42 -2.03 4.31
N VAL A 568 28.05 -0.76 4.16
CA VAL A 568 28.95 0.39 4.31
C VAL A 568 28.60 1.15 5.58
N VAL A 569 29.56 1.30 6.48
CA VAL A 569 29.37 1.93 7.78
C VAL A 569 30.12 3.25 7.80
N THR A 570 29.37 4.35 7.80
CA THR A 570 29.91 5.71 7.78
C THR A 570 29.85 6.34 9.17
N THR A 571 30.61 7.42 9.37
CA THR A 571 30.51 8.28 10.55
C THR A 571 30.27 9.71 10.07
N ARG A 572 29.51 10.52 10.80
CA ARG A 572 28.99 11.79 10.23
C ARG A 572 29.32 13.04 11.04
N VAL A 573 29.35 12.93 12.36
CA VAL A 573 29.74 14.03 13.25
C VAL A 573 30.64 13.52 14.38
N GLN A 574 31.38 14.44 15.00
CA GLN A 574 32.16 14.19 16.20
C GLN A 574 31.24 14.12 17.42
N SER A 575 30.34 13.13 17.46
CA SER A 575 29.43 12.86 18.57
C SER A 575 29.61 11.43 19.06
N PHE A 576 29.57 11.22 20.37
CA PHE A 576 29.64 9.89 20.95
C PHE A 576 28.31 9.15 20.74
N GLY A 577 28.41 7.86 20.40
CA GLY A 577 27.26 6.97 20.25
C GLY A 577 26.60 6.93 18.87
N GLN A 578 27.26 7.39 17.79
CA GLN A 578 26.70 7.28 16.42
C GLN A 578 26.90 5.89 15.83
N TYR A 579 26.20 4.90 16.34
CA TYR A 579 26.33 3.54 15.82
C TYR A 579 25.07 3.06 15.13
N THR A 580 25.29 2.18 14.18
CA THR A 580 24.26 1.34 13.61
C THR A 580 24.01 0.19 14.57
N ILE A 581 22.74 -0.05 14.91
CA ILE A 581 22.35 -1.17 15.76
C ILE A 581 21.49 -2.15 14.96
N PHE A 582 21.93 -3.40 14.89
CA PHE A 582 21.07 -4.50 14.52
C PHE A 582 20.25 -4.91 15.75
N GLY A 583 19.02 -4.38 15.82
CA GLY A 583 18.20 -4.31 17.04
C GLY A 583 17.38 -5.55 17.36
N GLU A 584 17.45 -6.59 16.54
CA GLU A 584 16.73 -7.86 16.69
C GLU A 584 17.70 -9.04 16.84
N ASN A 585 17.17 -10.21 17.18
CA ASN A 585 17.93 -11.46 17.11
C ASN A 585 18.08 -11.87 15.63
N ILE A 586 19.31 -11.90 15.12
CA ILE A 586 19.61 -12.15 13.70
C ILE A 586 19.59 -13.65 13.30
N GLY A 587 19.20 -14.55 14.21
CA GLY A 587 19.08 -15.98 13.93
C GLY A 587 20.43 -16.64 13.61
N ASP A 588 20.40 -17.62 12.70
CA ASP A 588 21.56 -18.43 12.29
C ASP A 588 21.80 -18.52 10.78
N LYS A 589 21.00 -17.80 9.98
CA LYS A 589 21.05 -17.79 8.52
C LYS A 589 21.45 -16.43 7.93
N SER A 590 21.73 -15.44 8.79
CA SER A 590 22.07 -14.10 8.36
C SER A 590 23.46 -14.04 7.72
N ARG A 591 23.56 -13.28 6.63
CA ARG A 591 24.78 -13.17 5.82
C ARG A 591 25.07 -11.74 5.42
N ILE A 592 26.36 -11.39 5.43
CA ILE A 592 26.89 -10.18 4.81
C ILE A 592 27.95 -10.59 3.78
N GLY A 593 27.88 -10.12 2.55
CA GLY A 593 28.96 -10.31 1.58
C GLY A 593 30.19 -9.52 2.03
N VAL A 594 30.12 -8.20 1.90
CA VAL A 594 31.22 -7.30 2.25
C VAL A 594 30.81 -6.35 3.37
N VAL A 595 31.63 -6.25 4.41
CA VAL A 595 31.57 -5.18 5.40
C VAL A 595 32.66 -4.17 5.09
N SER A 596 32.29 -2.92 4.83
CA SER A 596 33.21 -1.80 4.60
C SER A 596 33.00 -0.74 5.68
N LEU A 597 33.93 -0.67 6.62
CA LEU A 597 33.97 0.42 7.58
C LEU A 597 34.68 1.61 6.92
N GLN A 598 34.09 2.80 7.00
CA GLN A 598 34.78 4.03 6.59
C GLN A 598 35.52 4.67 7.76
N THR A 599 36.59 5.41 7.46
CA THR A 599 37.38 6.12 8.47
C THR A 599 36.49 7.04 9.31
N GLY A 600 36.57 6.87 10.64
CA GLY A 600 35.85 7.68 11.60
C GLY A 600 36.54 9.01 11.96
N TYR A 601 35.97 9.72 12.95
CA TYR A 601 36.51 10.99 13.43
C TYR A 601 37.53 10.81 14.56
N SER A 602 38.80 11.07 14.28
CA SER A 602 39.85 11.10 15.29
C SER A 602 39.58 12.13 16.41
N PRO A 603 39.89 11.85 17.69
CA PRO A 603 40.43 10.60 18.23
C PRO A 603 39.32 9.66 18.76
N ALA A 604 38.06 9.82 18.33
CA ALA A 604 36.90 9.13 18.91
C ALA A 604 36.39 7.97 18.02
N TYR A 605 36.01 6.84 18.61
CA TYR A 605 35.15 5.85 17.95
C TYR A 605 33.72 6.41 17.92
N SER A 606 33.52 7.39 17.04
CA SER A 606 32.26 8.13 16.94
C SER A 606 31.17 7.29 16.29
N GLY A 607 31.52 6.31 15.44
CA GLY A 607 30.56 5.35 14.90
C GLY A 607 31.07 3.95 14.66
N GLY A 608 30.13 3.04 14.40
CA GLY A 608 30.35 1.60 14.33
C GLY A 608 29.06 0.82 14.17
N VAL A 609 29.17 -0.50 14.17
CA VAL A 609 28.03 -1.43 14.15
C VAL A 609 28.01 -2.23 15.44
N THR A 610 26.83 -2.47 15.98
CA THR A 610 26.61 -3.41 17.08
C THR A 610 25.39 -4.30 16.82
N PHE A 611 25.39 -5.49 17.41
CA PHE A 611 24.29 -6.45 17.32
C PHE A 611 23.68 -6.69 18.69
N LYS A 612 22.35 -6.80 18.76
CA LYS A 612 21.65 -7.15 19.99
C LYS A 612 21.85 -8.61 20.38
N SER A 613 21.62 -9.54 19.46
CA SER A 613 21.88 -10.97 19.65
C SER A 613 21.83 -11.74 18.33
N GLY A 614 22.39 -12.95 18.32
CA GLY A 614 22.25 -13.91 17.22
C GLY A 614 23.04 -15.17 17.48
N LYS A 615 22.71 -16.25 16.78
CA LYS A 615 23.45 -17.52 16.88
C LYS A 615 24.61 -17.55 15.88
N LYS A 616 24.36 -17.17 14.62
CA LYS A 616 25.40 -17.24 13.59
C LYS A 616 25.29 -16.09 12.58
N LEU A 617 26.43 -15.50 12.25
CA LEU A 617 26.59 -14.52 11.18
C LEU A 617 27.72 -14.95 10.24
N VAL A 618 27.40 -15.11 8.96
CA VAL A 618 28.39 -15.43 7.92
C VAL A 618 28.80 -14.14 7.20
N ILE A 619 30.10 -13.91 7.06
CA ILE A 619 30.66 -12.75 6.37
C ILE A 619 31.66 -13.25 5.30
N ASP A 620 31.65 -12.72 4.08
CA ASP A 620 32.75 -13.07 3.16
C ASP A 620 33.99 -12.23 3.44
N GLU A 621 33.85 -10.90 3.44
CA GLU A 621 34.96 -9.95 3.53
C GLU A 621 34.69 -8.84 4.54
N ILE A 622 35.68 -8.52 5.37
CA ILE A 622 35.65 -7.37 6.29
C ILE A 622 36.81 -6.44 5.96
N TYR A 623 36.49 -5.17 5.70
CA TYR A 623 37.44 -4.08 5.52
C TYR A 623 37.29 -3.11 6.68
N HIS A 624 38.23 -3.15 7.62
CA HIS A 624 38.27 -2.25 8.77
C HIS A 624 38.96 -0.93 8.41
N ALA A 625 38.49 0.16 9.01
CA ALA A 625 39.08 1.50 8.89
C ALA A 625 39.26 2.15 10.28
N PRO A 626 40.24 3.07 10.43
CA PRO A 626 40.50 3.74 11.71
C PRO A 626 39.25 4.43 12.29
N TRP A 627 39.13 4.46 13.63
CA TRP A 627 38.09 5.19 14.37
C TRP A 627 36.65 4.73 14.11
N ASN A 628 36.47 3.52 13.59
CA ASN A 628 35.18 2.88 13.36
C ASN A 628 35.23 1.43 13.86
N TYR A 629 34.13 0.91 14.40
CA TYR A 629 34.14 -0.41 15.04
C TYR A 629 33.08 -1.37 14.51
N PHE A 630 33.36 -2.66 14.59
CA PHE A 630 32.40 -3.74 14.35
C PHE A 630 32.28 -4.61 15.60
N ASP A 631 31.15 -4.51 16.29
CA ASP A 631 30.90 -5.19 17.56
C ASP A 631 29.88 -6.32 17.42
N ALA A 632 30.38 -7.54 17.21
CA ALA A 632 29.61 -8.77 17.12
C ALA A 632 29.75 -9.67 18.35
N ARG A 633 30.05 -9.10 19.53
CA ARG A 633 30.18 -9.88 20.79
C ARG A 633 28.88 -10.57 21.23
N ASN A 634 27.73 -10.07 20.81
CA ASN A 634 26.45 -10.70 21.11
C ASN A 634 26.01 -11.74 20.06
N ILE A 635 26.83 -11.99 19.05
CA ILE A 635 26.61 -13.08 18.10
C ILE A 635 27.44 -14.26 18.57
N THR A 636 26.81 -15.43 18.78
CA THR A 636 27.53 -16.60 19.29
C THR A 636 28.70 -16.97 18.39
N ASP A 637 28.45 -17.17 17.09
CA ASP A 637 29.45 -17.58 16.11
C ASP A 637 29.50 -16.64 14.89
N VAL A 638 30.68 -16.10 14.60
CA VAL A 638 30.95 -15.38 13.35
C VAL A 638 31.89 -16.19 12.48
N GLU A 639 31.51 -16.41 11.22
CA GLU A 639 32.29 -17.13 10.23
C GLU A 639 32.72 -16.19 9.10
N VAL A 640 34.02 -16.18 8.78
CA VAL A 640 34.56 -15.41 7.66
C VAL A 640 35.04 -16.35 6.54
N ASN A 641 34.50 -16.18 5.33
CA ASN A 641 34.77 -17.07 4.21
C ASN A 641 35.95 -16.68 3.32
N LYS A 642 36.32 -15.39 3.25
CA LYS A 642 37.35 -14.93 2.31
C LYS A 642 38.44 -14.11 2.96
N ARG A 643 38.10 -13.01 3.64
CA ARG A 643 39.14 -12.08 4.12
C ARG A 643 38.73 -11.18 5.28
N ILE A 644 39.68 -10.90 6.17
CA ILE A 644 39.66 -9.78 7.09
C ILE A 644 40.87 -8.89 6.80
N LEU A 645 40.64 -7.63 6.42
CA LEU A 645 41.68 -6.62 6.21
C LEU A 645 41.59 -5.54 7.29
N PHE A 646 42.68 -5.33 8.01
CA PHE A 646 42.75 -4.30 9.04
C PHE A 646 43.39 -3.00 8.53
N GLY A 647 42.62 -1.90 8.52
CA GLY A 647 43.17 -0.53 8.43
C GLY A 647 43.85 -0.08 9.74
N ALA A 648 44.71 0.94 9.68
CA ALA A 648 45.44 1.45 10.85
C ALA A 648 44.50 1.83 12.02
N PRO A 649 44.83 1.52 13.30
CA PRO A 649 43.95 1.78 14.42
C PRO A 649 43.93 3.26 14.79
N GLY A 650 42.79 3.66 15.32
CA GLY A 650 42.69 4.76 16.24
C GLY A 650 42.62 4.24 17.69
N ASN A 651 43.42 4.78 18.61
CA ASN A 651 43.53 4.26 19.97
C ASN A 651 42.58 5.00 20.95
N ILE A 652 41.66 4.25 21.58
CA ILE A 652 40.92 4.67 22.80
C ILE A 652 40.77 3.45 23.70
N ALA A 653 41.08 3.61 24.99
CA ALA A 653 40.90 2.57 25.99
C ALA A 653 39.46 2.03 26.04
N GLY A 654 39.29 0.70 25.88
CA GLY A 654 38.03 -0.01 26.11
C GLY A 654 37.12 -0.25 24.90
N LYS A 655 37.43 0.27 23.70
CA LYS A 655 36.74 -0.08 22.45
C LYS A 655 37.73 -0.44 21.35
N THR A 656 37.47 -1.55 20.70
CA THR A 656 38.39 -2.20 19.77
C THR A 656 37.82 -2.17 18.35
N GLY A 657 38.66 -2.23 17.32
CA GLY A 657 38.23 -2.06 15.94
C GLY A 657 37.27 -3.18 15.49
N LEU A 658 37.58 -4.43 15.87
CA LEU A 658 36.75 -5.60 15.59
C LEU A 658 36.57 -6.43 16.87
N MET A 659 35.33 -6.75 17.23
CA MET A 659 34.98 -7.51 18.43
C MET A 659 34.06 -8.68 18.09
N PHE A 660 34.39 -9.87 18.59
CA PHE A 660 33.66 -11.11 18.36
C PHE A 660 33.51 -11.91 19.66
N ASN A 661 32.45 -12.73 19.75
CA ASN A 661 32.40 -13.81 20.74
C ASN A 661 33.27 -14.97 20.26
N ASN A 662 32.75 -15.80 19.34
CA ASN A 662 33.56 -16.78 18.61
C ASN A 662 33.82 -16.28 17.19
N LEU A 663 35.05 -16.50 16.70
CA LEU A 663 35.45 -16.19 15.33
C LEU A 663 36.02 -17.42 14.66
N THR A 664 35.46 -17.78 13.50
CA THR A 664 35.97 -18.83 12.63
C THR A 664 36.43 -18.25 11.30
N LEU A 665 37.68 -18.50 10.92
CA LEU A 665 38.17 -18.35 9.55
C LEU A 665 37.93 -19.67 8.82
N ASN A 666 37.09 -19.64 7.80
CA ASN A 666 36.80 -20.83 6.98
C ASN A 666 37.93 -21.13 6.00
N SER A 667 37.82 -22.27 5.32
CA SER A 667 38.85 -22.75 4.39
C SER A 667 39.21 -21.69 3.36
N ASN A 668 40.50 -21.44 3.21
CA ASN A 668 41.07 -20.42 2.34
C ASN A 668 40.80 -18.95 2.70
N ALA A 669 40.14 -18.67 3.82
CA ALA A 669 40.03 -17.31 4.33
C ALA A 669 41.42 -16.77 4.72
N SER A 670 41.61 -15.45 4.59
CA SER A 670 42.83 -14.74 4.96
C SER A 670 42.56 -13.69 6.03
N MET A 671 43.53 -13.45 6.91
CA MET A 671 43.44 -12.42 7.94
C MET A 671 44.73 -11.60 7.98
N ASP A 672 44.64 -10.35 7.53
CA ASP A 672 45.77 -9.42 7.44
C ASP A 672 45.89 -8.60 8.73
N TYR A 673 46.70 -9.07 9.68
CA TYR A 673 46.79 -8.56 11.05
C TYR A 673 48.19 -8.00 11.33
N GLY A 674 48.36 -6.77 11.82
CA GLY A 674 49.68 -6.12 11.76
C GLY A 674 50.03 -5.14 12.87
N LYS A 675 49.22 -4.10 13.07
CA LYS A 675 49.41 -3.17 14.19
C LYS A 675 48.80 -3.77 15.47
N ASP A 676 49.08 -3.22 16.66
CA ASP A 676 48.27 -3.46 17.88
C ASP A 676 46.85 -2.90 17.63
N LEU A 677 46.16 -3.58 16.73
CA LEU A 677 44.79 -3.39 16.34
C LEU A 677 44.04 -4.14 17.39
N ASP A 678 43.22 -3.43 18.13
CA ASP A 678 42.43 -4.09 19.14
C ASP A 678 41.40 -4.98 18.39
N LEU A 679 41.75 -6.26 18.25
CA LEU A 679 40.88 -7.36 17.92
C LEU A 679 40.51 -8.02 19.24
N THR A 680 39.22 -8.19 19.50
CA THR A 680 38.77 -8.87 20.72
C THR A 680 37.98 -10.11 20.35
N ILE A 681 38.44 -11.27 20.83
CA ILE A 681 37.73 -12.55 20.72
C ILE A 681 37.47 -13.04 22.14
N GLN A 682 36.22 -12.95 22.61
CA GLN A 682 35.88 -13.30 24.00
C GLN A 682 35.82 -14.82 24.23
N GLY A 683 35.38 -15.55 23.21
CA GLY A 683 35.22 -16.99 23.20
C GLY A 683 36.36 -17.68 22.46
N ASN A 684 35.98 -18.53 21.51
CA ASN A 684 36.89 -19.38 20.75
C ASN A 684 37.34 -18.72 19.44
N PHE A 685 38.57 -18.99 19.06
CA PHE A 685 39.08 -18.70 17.72
C PHE A 685 39.30 -20.01 16.96
N THR A 686 38.77 -20.15 15.77
CA THR A 686 39.00 -21.32 14.90
C THR A 686 39.60 -20.86 13.59
N ASN A 687 40.79 -21.32 13.28
CA ASN A 687 41.36 -21.22 11.94
C ASN A 687 41.18 -22.57 11.22
N ASN A 688 40.16 -22.67 10.37
CA ASN A 688 39.87 -23.87 9.60
C ASN A 688 40.52 -23.78 8.21
N GLN A 689 41.81 -24.08 8.10
CA GLN A 689 42.57 -24.07 6.84
C GLN A 689 42.63 -22.68 6.16
N GLY A 690 42.54 -21.61 6.95
CA GLY A 690 42.80 -20.23 6.54
C GLY A 690 44.25 -19.79 6.85
N THR A 691 44.63 -18.61 6.38
CA THR A 691 45.98 -18.05 6.55
C THR A 691 45.92 -16.71 7.28
N MET A 692 46.61 -16.60 8.41
CA MET A 692 46.83 -15.32 9.10
C MET A 692 48.14 -14.69 8.62
N ASN A 693 48.06 -13.53 8.00
CA ASN A 693 49.21 -12.74 7.57
C ASN A 693 49.54 -11.71 8.65
N LEU A 694 50.63 -11.94 9.38
CA LEU A 694 51.14 -11.09 10.44
C LEU A 694 52.16 -10.09 9.89
N PHE A 695 51.93 -8.79 10.04
CA PHE A 695 52.89 -7.76 9.60
C PHE A 695 53.80 -7.32 10.73
N VAL A 696 55.11 -7.27 10.49
CA VAL A 696 56.10 -6.78 11.46
C VAL A 696 56.03 -5.26 11.55
N GLN A 697 55.86 -4.74 12.77
CA GLN A 697 55.84 -3.31 13.07
C GLN A 697 56.63 -3.01 14.34
N ASN A 698 57.49 -1.98 14.30
CA ASN A 698 58.35 -1.59 15.42
C ASN A 698 59.14 -2.78 16.02
N GLY A 699 59.61 -3.68 15.15
CA GLY A 699 60.41 -4.85 15.54
C GLY A 699 59.65 -5.98 16.23
N ARG A 700 58.31 -6.01 16.17
CA ARG A 700 57.46 -7.09 16.71
C ARG A 700 56.23 -7.35 15.85
N VAL A 701 55.46 -8.38 16.17
CA VAL A 701 54.11 -8.63 15.62
C VAL A 701 53.04 -8.48 16.69
N ALA A 702 51.81 -8.19 16.28
CA ALA A 702 50.66 -8.18 17.18
C ALA A 702 50.27 -9.61 17.58
N THR A 703 49.97 -9.82 18.86
CA THR A 703 49.46 -11.09 19.37
C THR A 703 47.96 -11.19 19.12
N LEU A 704 47.49 -12.30 18.56
CA LEU A 704 46.06 -12.64 18.54
C LEU A 704 45.67 -13.25 19.89
N ASN A 705 44.69 -12.67 20.57
CA ASN A 705 44.22 -13.15 21.86
C ASN A 705 42.82 -13.76 21.74
N ALA A 706 42.69 -15.05 22.07
CA ALA A 706 41.41 -15.74 22.23
C ALA A 706 41.11 -15.93 23.72
N GLY A 707 39.92 -15.56 24.17
CA GLY A 707 39.55 -15.64 25.59
C GLY A 707 39.41 -17.08 26.13
N HIS A 708 39.17 -18.04 25.25
CA HIS A 708 39.02 -19.46 25.56
C HIS A 708 39.98 -20.32 24.71
N GLN A 709 39.47 -21.12 23.77
CA GLN A 709 40.26 -22.05 22.96
C GLN A 709 40.64 -21.43 21.61
N ALA A 710 41.85 -21.71 21.13
CA ALA A 710 42.24 -21.50 19.75
C ALA A 710 42.39 -22.85 19.04
N SER A 711 41.65 -23.08 17.96
CA SER A 711 41.70 -24.31 17.17
C SER A 711 42.35 -24.04 15.82
N MET A 712 43.44 -24.73 15.53
CA MET A 712 44.23 -24.61 14.32
C MET A 712 44.05 -25.89 13.50
N MET A 713 43.25 -25.82 12.43
CA MET A 713 42.93 -26.97 11.58
C MET A 713 43.66 -26.86 10.26
N PHE A 714 44.35 -27.91 9.87
CA PHE A 714 45.21 -27.94 8.67
C PHE A 714 45.04 -29.26 7.91
N ASN A 715 45.51 -29.28 6.68
CA ASN A 715 45.51 -30.47 5.82
C ASN A 715 46.91 -30.71 5.26
N ASN A 716 47.10 -31.86 4.61
CA ASN A 716 48.38 -32.25 4.00
C ASN A 716 48.45 -31.87 2.51
N LEU A 717 47.66 -30.91 2.03
CA LEU A 717 47.73 -30.46 0.65
C LEU A 717 48.96 -29.58 0.44
N VAL A 718 49.80 -29.99 -0.51
CA VAL A 718 50.97 -29.23 -0.95
C VAL A 718 50.52 -28.21 -2.00
N ASP A 719 50.83 -26.95 -1.77
CA ASP A 719 50.64 -25.88 -2.75
C ASP A 719 51.66 -26.07 -3.88
N SER A 720 51.16 -26.29 -5.09
CA SER A 720 51.99 -26.52 -6.28
C SER A 720 52.92 -25.36 -6.62
N THR A 721 52.62 -24.15 -6.16
CA THR A 721 53.39 -22.93 -6.40
C THR A 721 54.60 -22.86 -5.48
N THR A 722 54.42 -23.23 -4.21
CA THR A 722 55.49 -23.15 -3.20
C THR A 722 56.24 -24.46 -3.01
N GLY A 723 55.66 -25.58 -3.48
CA GLY A 723 56.16 -26.92 -3.20
C GLY A 723 56.01 -27.31 -1.72
N PHE A 724 55.23 -26.56 -0.95
CA PHE A 724 55.08 -26.70 0.49
C PHE A 724 53.62 -26.65 0.92
N TYR A 725 53.30 -27.07 2.15
CA TYR A 725 51.95 -26.96 2.67
C TYR A 725 51.51 -25.49 2.78
N LYS A 726 50.23 -25.23 2.58
CA LYS A 726 49.66 -23.89 2.75
C LYS A 726 49.78 -23.46 4.23
N PRO A 727 50.42 -22.32 4.56
CA PRO A 727 50.64 -21.92 5.95
C PRO A 727 49.38 -21.39 6.63
N LEU A 728 49.18 -21.76 7.90
CA LEU A 728 48.17 -21.20 8.79
C LEU A 728 48.55 -19.80 9.29
N ILE A 729 49.87 -19.54 9.43
CA ILE A 729 50.41 -18.26 9.85
C ILE A 729 51.61 -17.91 8.96
N LYS A 730 51.56 -16.72 8.36
CA LYS A 730 52.65 -16.11 7.61
C LYS A 730 53.10 -14.86 8.36
N ILE A 731 54.40 -14.69 8.57
CA ILE A 731 54.97 -13.44 9.08
C ILE A 731 55.61 -12.72 7.90
N ASN A 732 55.03 -11.59 7.52
CA ASN A 732 55.56 -10.73 6.47
C ASN A 732 56.63 -9.81 7.06
N ASP A 733 57.72 -9.62 6.32
CA ASP A 733 58.86 -8.79 6.72
C ASP A 733 59.56 -9.30 7.98
N ALA A 734 59.67 -10.63 8.12
CA ALA A 734 60.24 -11.29 9.29
C ALA A 734 61.70 -10.86 9.59
N GLN A 735 62.45 -10.40 8.57
CA GLN A 735 63.79 -9.83 8.70
C GLN A 735 63.85 -8.63 9.65
N ASN A 736 62.73 -7.93 9.83
CA ASN A 736 62.63 -6.74 10.68
C ASN A 736 62.30 -7.07 12.14
N LEU A 737 62.13 -8.34 12.51
CA LEU A 737 61.87 -8.74 13.89
C LEU A 737 63.07 -8.46 14.79
N THR A 738 62.79 -8.00 16.02
CA THR A 738 63.81 -7.88 17.06
C THR A 738 64.37 -9.27 17.36
N LYS A 739 65.65 -9.47 17.06
CA LYS A 739 66.34 -10.74 17.31
C LYS A 739 66.44 -11.03 18.80
N ASN A 740 66.55 -12.32 19.15
CA ASN A 740 66.74 -12.79 20.53
C ASN A 740 65.64 -12.34 21.51
N LYS A 741 64.43 -12.12 21.00
CA LYS A 741 63.26 -11.72 21.77
C LYS A 741 62.09 -12.65 21.43
N GLU A 742 61.30 -12.99 22.44
CA GLU A 742 60.06 -13.74 22.24
C GLU A 742 59.01 -12.88 21.52
N HIS A 743 58.44 -13.42 20.45
CA HIS A 743 57.32 -12.82 19.71
C HIS A 743 56.11 -13.73 19.80
N VAL A 744 55.13 -13.37 20.64
CA VAL A 744 53.92 -14.17 20.86
C VAL A 744 52.94 -13.95 19.71
N LEU A 745 52.67 -14.98 18.92
CA LEU A 745 51.77 -14.90 17.75
C LEU A 745 50.30 -15.07 18.15
N VAL A 746 50.01 -16.08 18.97
CA VAL A 746 48.67 -16.44 19.42
C VAL A 746 48.71 -16.75 20.92
N ARG A 747 47.73 -16.24 21.66
CA ARG A 747 47.54 -16.51 23.09
C ARG A 747 46.10 -16.97 23.32
N ALA A 748 45.95 -18.12 23.98
CA ALA A 748 44.66 -18.73 24.36
C ALA A 748 44.84 -19.57 25.63
N ARG A 749 43.74 -20.02 26.25
CA ARG A 749 43.81 -20.96 27.39
C ARG A 749 44.31 -22.34 26.97
N ASN A 750 43.89 -22.76 25.78
CA ASN A 750 44.36 -23.97 25.12
C ASN A 750 44.49 -23.70 23.62
N ILE A 751 45.49 -24.29 22.98
CA ILE A 751 45.68 -24.23 21.53
C ILE A 751 45.66 -25.66 21.00
N ASP A 752 44.60 -26.01 20.29
CA ASP A 752 44.39 -27.33 19.71
C ASP A 752 44.81 -27.35 18.24
N TYR A 753 45.43 -28.46 17.84
CA TYR A 753 45.94 -28.68 16.49
C TYR A 753 45.27 -29.91 15.89
N ASN A 754 44.52 -29.71 14.80
CA ASN A 754 43.68 -30.76 14.20
C ASN A 754 44.03 -30.98 12.73
N LEU A 755 44.48 -32.18 12.38
CA LEU A 755 44.59 -32.60 10.99
C LEU A 755 43.20 -32.97 10.47
N VAL A 756 42.75 -32.30 9.41
CA VAL A 756 41.48 -32.62 8.74
C VAL A 756 41.71 -33.42 7.47
N GLY A 757 40.90 -34.47 7.27
CA GLY A 757 40.94 -35.28 6.05
C GLY A 757 40.44 -34.50 4.83
N VAL A 758 41.06 -34.73 3.68
CA VAL A 758 40.63 -34.17 2.40
C VAL A 758 39.55 -35.07 1.79
N GLN A 759 38.41 -34.53 1.36
CA GLN A 759 37.42 -35.30 0.59
C GLN A 759 38.07 -35.87 -0.68
N GLY A 760 38.18 -37.20 -0.75
CA GLY A 760 38.80 -37.92 -1.87
C GLY A 760 40.16 -38.56 -1.57
N ALA A 761 40.75 -38.36 -0.38
CA ALA A 761 41.92 -39.10 0.07
C ALA A 761 41.49 -40.30 0.93
N SER A 762 42.01 -41.50 0.66
CA SER A 762 41.77 -42.68 1.51
C SER A 762 42.24 -42.38 2.95
N TYR A 763 41.40 -42.73 3.93
CA TYR A 763 41.73 -42.70 5.36
C TYR A 763 42.93 -43.58 5.73
N ASP A 764 43.41 -44.43 4.81
CA ASP A 764 44.49 -45.41 5.02
C ASP A 764 45.91 -44.84 5.18
N SER A 765 46.10 -43.51 5.12
CA SER A 765 47.42 -42.89 5.32
C SER A 765 47.59 -42.14 6.65
N ILE A 766 46.59 -42.14 7.53
CA ILE A 766 46.62 -41.37 8.80
C ILE A 766 47.48 -42.05 9.89
N SER A 767 47.93 -43.30 9.69
CA SER A 767 48.69 -44.06 10.71
C SER A 767 50.22 -43.94 10.63
N SER A 768 50.80 -43.03 9.83
CA SER A 768 52.26 -43.03 9.59
C SER A 768 52.98 -41.69 9.74
N SER A 769 52.55 -40.82 10.65
CA SER A 769 53.43 -39.78 11.19
C SER A 769 53.70 -40.04 12.68
N ASN A 770 54.87 -40.61 12.99
CA ASN A 770 55.38 -40.75 14.37
C ASN A 770 55.81 -39.40 15.00
N THR A 771 55.49 -38.28 14.37
CA THR A 771 55.72 -36.93 14.88
C THR A 771 54.54 -36.48 15.73
N ASN A 772 54.81 -35.87 16.89
CA ASN A 772 53.78 -35.22 17.68
C ASN A 772 53.01 -34.21 16.79
N LEU A 773 51.70 -34.06 16.94
CA LEU A 773 50.90 -33.08 16.19
C LEU A 773 51.46 -31.65 16.33
N GLN A 774 52.10 -31.35 17.46
CA GLN A 774 52.80 -30.09 17.70
C GLN A 774 54.12 -29.96 16.92
N GLU A 775 54.87 -31.05 16.73
CA GLU A 775 56.08 -31.09 15.88
C GLU A 775 55.74 -31.09 14.39
N SER A 776 54.61 -31.72 14.04
CA SER A 776 54.05 -31.64 12.69
C SER A 776 53.68 -30.19 12.37
N LEU A 777 53.19 -29.39 13.32
CA LEU A 777 52.96 -27.96 13.10
C LEU A 777 54.25 -27.16 12.81
N LEU A 778 55.32 -27.40 13.56
CA LEU A 778 56.63 -26.77 13.38
C LEU A 778 57.23 -27.07 12.00
N ASN A 779 57.05 -28.30 11.52
CA ASN A 779 57.52 -28.73 10.20
C ASN A 779 56.58 -28.34 9.05
N PHE A 780 55.29 -28.08 9.30
CA PHE A 780 54.31 -27.95 8.22
C PHE A 780 53.87 -26.51 7.88
N GLN A 781 53.97 -25.50 8.76
CA GLN A 781 53.01 -24.37 8.64
C GLN A 781 53.50 -22.94 8.96
N PHE A 782 54.77 -22.71 9.31
CA PHE A 782 55.32 -21.35 9.46
C PHE A 782 56.22 -21.00 8.28
N ASN A 783 55.80 -20.02 7.47
CA ASN A 783 56.63 -19.50 6.38
C ASN A 783 57.08 -18.07 6.75
N PHE A 784 58.38 -17.89 6.99
CA PHE A 784 59.00 -16.58 7.24
C PHE A 784 59.44 -16.03 5.88
N VAL A 785 58.66 -15.08 5.35
CA VAL A 785 58.92 -14.46 4.05
C VAL A 785 59.47 -13.06 4.22
#